data_AF-A0A1Q3KMU3-F1
#
_entry.id   AF-A0A1Q3KMU3-F1
#
_cell.length_a   1.000
_cell.length_b   1.000
_cell.length_c   1.000
_cell.angle_alpha   90.00
_cell.angle_beta   90.00
_cell.angle_gamma   90.00
#
_symmetry.space_group_name_H-M   'P 1'
#
loop_
_entity.id
_entity.type
_entity.pdbx_description
1 polymer ?
#
loop_
_entity_poly.entity_id
_entity_poly.type
_entity_poly.pdbx_seq_one_letter_code
_entity_poly.pdbx_strand_id
1 'polypeptide(L)'
;MLTEDDLQLLSDYAATKARLHNRFLHGAGVVCGLLVGCHPCGDGKVIVHSGAALDCCGNDIYVPCSVELDINKMVADLRIKMRGGHDCGDPCEAECDDSPDDVKCLDRKGRRYCLYIEYCEELEEPVTPYVSNGNCAVQVCKPTRIHEGYKFELRCPTEEHEPDNISTRIRACIGDLTSADKSASDALATEAYSRRYRQAAPLAKAGRIVEFTDADHSQLKSAPQALSGLRAAAQDGVPGVAGTDEPITESLVRRMLDQYQSTASAIIRYDLQSEETKKALEGTMRGLGHDVEAARSMIQSGGPRLRTLSAAHMGSARDRIVAETWIGQGMQWTDPKLAEEQKASEPQLLYAYNAPTSAAQSKQFVRDLEQLRDWLVDRLDHKPLFSDCRLRCDVLAIELPDNNGRNDPKLVVDATIKLVEVFLRYLVDCICAALNPPCQPCHDDAVKLACLTVEDCDVVRICNLERTFVLSAPAMRYWLPFLHTIGELLERACCEFDIRLSKPRGTVNVDRNPPAVAVFGRKQSYMATTAPAYRHVDEQPQLAALMQIANIDQRQLSAAINFMGDVGGLALATRDFPAGGFDRDLLGFGRQAKTSLIDTVVKEPELQESLVKSFEKRFADTEVASDKVAKELQAALRDQKRRNDSLERRLAKLESGRPS
;
A
#
# COMPACT_ATOMS: atom_id res chain seq x y z
N MET A 1 -41.77 44.77 18.02
CA MET A 1 -41.19 44.53 19.37
C MET A 1 -40.46 43.21 19.30
N LEU A 2 -39.30 43.11 19.95
CA LEU A 2 -38.61 41.83 20.13
C LEU A 2 -39.43 40.97 21.10
N THR A 3 -39.70 39.72 20.76
CA THR A 3 -40.44 38.77 21.61
C THR A 3 -39.48 37.93 22.47
N GLU A 4 -40.02 37.21 23.46
CA GLU A 4 -39.25 36.22 24.25
C GLU A 4 -38.68 35.13 23.34
N ASP A 5 -39.48 34.66 22.37
CA ASP A 5 -39.06 33.67 21.38
C ASP A 5 -37.87 34.19 20.54
N ASP A 6 -37.89 35.47 20.13
CA ASP A 6 -36.78 36.08 19.39
C ASP A 6 -35.47 36.12 20.21
N LEU A 7 -35.58 36.39 21.52
CA LEU A 7 -34.42 36.40 22.43
C LEU A 7 -33.89 34.99 22.69
N GLN A 8 -34.78 34.01 22.88
CA GLN A 8 -34.41 32.63 23.07
C GLN A 8 -33.72 32.07 21.82
N LEU A 9 -34.27 32.33 20.63
CA LEU A 9 -33.68 31.94 19.36
C LEU A 9 -32.27 32.54 19.17
N LEU A 10 -32.06 33.79 19.57
CA LEU A 10 -30.73 34.41 19.52
C LEU A 10 -29.74 33.74 20.47
N SER A 11 -30.17 33.44 21.69
CA SER A 11 -29.36 32.74 22.69
C SER A 11 -28.97 31.34 22.21
N ASP A 12 -29.96 30.58 21.72
CA ASP A 12 -29.76 29.22 21.20
C ASP A 12 -28.83 29.23 19.98
N TYR A 13 -29.00 30.20 19.08
CA TYR A 13 -28.11 30.38 17.93
C TYR A 13 -26.66 30.64 18.36
N ALA A 14 -26.45 31.53 19.33
CA ALA A 14 -25.12 31.89 19.80
C ALA A 14 -24.43 30.69 20.49
N ALA A 15 -25.13 30.02 21.43
CA ALA A 15 -24.62 28.85 22.14
C ALA A 15 -24.33 27.69 21.18
N THR A 16 -25.27 27.37 20.30
CA THR A 16 -25.10 26.29 19.31
C THR A 16 -23.94 26.61 18.37
N LYS A 17 -23.79 27.86 17.91
CA LYS A 17 -22.68 28.26 17.04
C LYS A 17 -21.32 28.16 17.73
N ALA A 18 -21.24 28.49 19.01
CA ALA A 18 -20.03 28.32 19.82
C ALA A 18 -19.67 26.83 19.96
N ARG A 19 -20.65 25.98 20.29
CA ARG A 19 -20.48 24.51 20.33
C ARG A 19 -20.00 23.93 19.00
N LEU A 20 -20.60 24.36 17.88
CA LEU A 20 -20.16 23.97 16.53
C LEU A 20 -18.72 24.44 16.22
N HIS A 21 -18.34 25.63 16.66
CA HIS A 21 -16.97 26.14 16.50
C HIS A 21 -15.98 25.23 17.24
N ASN A 22 -16.26 24.90 18.49
CA ASN A 22 -15.43 24.00 19.29
C ASN A 22 -15.32 22.62 18.65
N ARG A 23 -16.46 22.01 18.33
CA ARG A 23 -16.53 20.67 17.74
C ARG A 23 -15.77 20.55 16.42
N PHE A 24 -15.96 21.49 15.49
CA PHE A 24 -15.43 21.34 14.12
C PHE A 24 -14.05 21.97 13.89
N LEU A 25 -13.62 22.93 14.72
CA LEU A 25 -12.34 23.61 14.54
C LEU A 25 -11.27 23.20 15.54
N HIS A 26 -11.67 22.76 16.73
CA HIS A 26 -10.75 22.39 17.81
C HIS A 26 -10.83 20.89 18.13
N GLY A 27 -12.01 20.28 18.00
CA GLY A 27 -12.24 18.87 18.33
C GLY A 27 -12.58 18.69 19.81
N ALA A 28 -12.28 17.50 20.35
CA ALA A 28 -12.55 17.12 21.73
C ALA A 28 -11.26 16.70 22.45
N GLY A 29 -11.23 16.88 23.78
CA GLY A 29 -10.11 16.51 24.63
C GLY A 29 -9.78 17.57 25.68
N VAL A 30 -8.65 17.37 26.36
CA VAL A 30 -8.12 18.36 27.31
C VAL A 30 -7.49 19.52 26.55
N VAL A 31 -7.91 20.74 26.86
CA VAL A 31 -7.35 21.98 26.31
C VAL A 31 -6.10 22.37 27.11
N CYS A 32 -6.21 22.43 28.43
CA CYS A 32 -5.10 22.73 29.34
C CYS A 32 -5.39 22.27 30.77
N GLY A 33 -4.33 22.08 31.57
CA GLY A 33 -4.46 21.71 32.98
C GLY A 33 -5.06 20.32 33.19
N LEU A 34 -6.06 20.24 34.07
CA LEU A 34 -6.78 18.99 34.44
C LEU A 34 -5.81 17.86 34.77
N LEU A 35 -4.68 18.21 35.41
CA LEU A 35 -3.68 17.25 35.83
C LEU A 35 -4.23 16.47 37.02
N VAL A 36 -4.15 15.14 36.95
CA VAL A 36 -4.50 14.26 38.05
C VAL A 36 -3.22 13.95 38.83
N GLY A 37 -3.19 14.36 40.10
CA GLY A 37 -2.07 14.15 41.02
C GLY A 37 -2.48 13.28 42.21
N CYS A 38 -1.49 12.65 42.84
CA CYS A 38 -1.71 11.91 44.09
C CYS A 38 -2.13 12.87 45.21
N HIS A 39 -3.07 12.44 46.05
CA HIS A 39 -3.40 13.19 47.26
C HIS A 39 -2.26 13.05 48.29
N PRO A 40 -1.81 14.12 48.96
CA PRO A 40 -0.67 14.08 49.89
C PRO A 40 -0.88 13.18 51.11
N CYS A 41 -2.12 12.82 51.42
CA CYS A 41 -2.47 11.88 52.50
C CYS A 41 -2.64 10.43 52.05
N GLY A 42 -2.63 10.11 50.74
CA GLY A 42 -2.91 8.77 50.23
C GLY A 42 -4.38 8.34 50.40
N ASP A 43 -4.59 7.07 50.77
CA ASP A 43 -5.89 6.42 51.05
C ASP A 43 -6.82 6.28 49.83
N GLY A 44 -6.26 6.05 48.64
CA GLY A 44 -7.06 5.92 47.42
C GLY A 44 -7.74 7.23 46.99
N LYS A 45 -7.14 8.37 47.31
CA LYS A 45 -7.61 9.70 46.90
C LYS A 45 -6.68 10.33 45.87
N VAL A 46 -7.27 11.12 44.98
CA VAL A 46 -6.54 11.91 43.98
C VAL A 46 -7.03 13.36 43.96
N ILE A 47 -6.20 14.25 43.42
CA ILE A 47 -6.53 15.65 43.21
C ILE A 47 -6.55 15.91 41.70
N VAL A 48 -7.67 16.41 41.18
CA VAL A 48 -7.76 16.94 39.81
C VAL A 48 -7.54 18.45 39.88
N HIS A 49 -6.51 18.97 39.24
CA HIS A 49 -6.20 20.39 39.21
C HIS A 49 -7.10 21.18 38.26
N SER A 50 -7.16 22.51 38.46
CA SER A 50 -7.89 23.42 37.58
C SER A 50 -7.46 23.29 36.11
N GLY A 51 -8.40 23.46 35.19
CA GLY A 51 -8.13 23.40 33.76
C GLY A 51 -9.39 23.42 32.91
N ALA A 52 -9.23 23.17 31.62
CA ALA A 52 -10.30 23.20 30.64
C ALA A 52 -10.25 22.00 29.68
N ALA A 53 -11.42 21.53 29.26
CA ALA A 53 -11.62 20.49 28.26
C ALA A 53 -12.79 20.83 27.33
N LEU A 54 -12.82 20.16 26.17
CA LEU A 54 -13.91 20.17 25.21
C LEU A 54 -14.45 18.76 25.05
N ASP A 55 -15.77 18.57 25.12
CA ASP A 55 -16.39 17.31 24.74
C ASP A 55 -16.62 17.21 23.21
N CYS A 56 -17.08 16.05 22.73
CA CYS A 56 -17.37 15.85 21.31
C CYS A 56 -18.61 16.61 20.80
N CYS A 57 -19.46 17.11 21.70
CA CYS A 57 -20.59 17.98 21.39
C CYS A 57 -20.16 19.44 21.21
N GLY A 58 -18.95 19.79 21.67
CA GLY A 58 -18.39 21.13 21.66
C GLY A 58 -18.69 21.95 22.92
N ASN A 59 -19.15 21.32 24.00
CA ASN A 59 -19.33 21.99 25.29
C ASN A 59 -17.98 22.28 25.94
N ASP A 60 -17.87 23.46 26.53
CA ASP A 60 -16.71 23.87 27.31
C ASP A 60 -16.83 23.32 28.74
N ILE A 61 -15.86 22.51 29.16
CA ILE A 61 -15.77 22.01 30.53
C ILE A 61 -14.67 22.77 31.25
N TYR A 62 -15.04 23.65 32.17
CA TYR A 62 -14.08 24.45 32.94
C TYR A 62 -14.08 24.06 34.42
N VAL A 63 -12.92 23.64 34.92
CA VAL A 63 -12.68 23.32 36.32
C VAL A 63 -11.89 24.47 36.94
N PRO A 64 -12.52 25.34 37.75
CA PRO A 64 -11.88 26.56 38.24
C PRO A 64 -10.86 26.32 39.37
N CYS A 65 -11.07 25.27 40.18
CA CYS A 65 -10.28 24.97 41.38
C CYS A 65 -9.97 23.48 41.47
N SER A 66 -8.93 23.11 42.20
CA SER A 66 -8.60 21.69 42.44
C SER A 66 -9.74 20.97 43.16
N VAL A 67 -10.06 19.75 42.73
CA VAL A 67 -11.10 18.90 43.31
C VAL A 67 -10.48 17.61 43.84
N GLU A 68 -10.80 17.28 45.10
CA GLU A 68 -10.41 16.00 45.71
C GLU A 68 -11.44 14.93 45.36
N LEU A 69 -10.96 13.78 44.88
CA LEU A 69 -11.79 12.63 44.53
C LEU A 69 -11.39 11.41 45.35
N ASP A 70 -12.40 10.71 45.85
CA ASP A 70 -12.27 9.43 46.54
C ASP A 70 -12.45 8.29 45.51
N ILE A 71 -11.33 7.72 45.06
CA ILE A 71 -11.33 6.70 44.00
C ILE A 71 -12.00 5.42 44.47
N ASN A 72 -11.82 5.05 45.73
CA ASN A 72 -12.44 3.84 46.29
C ASN A 72 -13.97 3.95 46.29
N LYS A 73 -14.50 5.11 46.67
CA LYS A 73 -15.95 5.37 46.55
C LYS A 73 -16.42 5.33 45.10
N MET A 74 -15.68 5.95 44.18
CA MET A 74 -16.03 5.95 42.75
C MET A 74 -15.97 4.55 42.13
N VAL A 75 -15.06 3.68 42.58
CA VAL A 75 -15.00 2.26 42.17
C VAL A 75 -16.24 1.51 42.66
N ALA A 76 -16.66 1.73 43.91
CA ALA A 76 -17.90 1.14 44.43
C ALA A 76 -19.12 1.59 43.61
N ASP A 77 -19.21 2.88 43.30
CA ASP A 77 -20.29 3.45 42.47
C ASP A 77 -20.27 2.87 41.05
N LEU A 78 -19.09 2.72 40.44
CA LEU A 78 -18.92 2.10 39.13
C LEU A 78 -19.43 0.64 39.13
N ARG A 79 -19.04 -0.15 40.13
CA ARG A 79 -19.47 -1.56 40.26
C ARG A 79 -20.99 -1.68 40.44
N ILE A 80 -21.62 -0.75 41.15
CA ILE A 80 -23.09 -0.71 41.28
C ILE A 80 -23.75 -0.40 39.94
N LYS A 81 -23.22 0.57 39.17
CA LYS A 81 -23.73 0.93 37.84
C LYS A 81 -23.56 -0.19 36.82
N MET A 82 -22.52 -1.03 36.96
CA MET A 82 -22.13 -2.06 36.00
C MET A 82 -22.79 -3.44 36.20
N ARG A 83 -23.85 -3.57 37.03
CA ARG A 83 -24.55 -4.86 37.29
C ARG A 83 -25.08 -5.52 36.01
N GLY A 84 -24.23 -6.33 35.35
CA GLY A 84 -24.49 -7.03 34.09
C GLY A 84 -23.43 -6.85 32.97
N GLY A 85 -22.40 -6.02 33.17
CA GLY A 85 -21.34 -5.72 32.20
C GLY A 85 -19.95 -6.33 32.53
N HIS A 86 -18.92 -5.88 31.82
CA HIS A 86 -17.52 -6.27 32.06
C HIS A 86 -17.00 -5.65 33.37
N ASP A 87 -16.71 -6.49 34.37
CA ASP A 87 -16.14 -6.07 35.66
C ASP A 87 -14.60 -6.09 35.62
N CYS A 88 -13.97 -4.93 35.81
CA CYS A 88 -12.51 -4.81 35.90
C CYS A 88 -11.93 -5.10 37.29
N GLY A 89 -12.76 -5.55 38.25
CA GLY A 89 -12.39 -6.08 39.56
C GLY A 89 -12.56 -5.07 40.71
N ASP A 90 -12.45 -5.58 41.95
CA ASP A 90 -12.34 -4.76 43.17
C ASP A 90 -10.85 -4.62 43.57
N PRO A 91 -10.32 -3.40 43.76
CA PRO A 91 -8.96 -3.21 44.25
C PRO A 91 -8.87 -3.35 45.78
N CYS A 92 -10.01 -3.52 46.48
CA CYS A 92 -10.14 -3.60 47.93
C CYS A 92 -10.55 -4.97 48.47
N GLU A 93 -10.80 -5.97 47.60
CA GLU A 93 -11.09 -7.34 48.04
C GLU A 93 -9.81 -7.96 48.64
N ALA A 94 -9.84 -8.20 49.95
CA ALA A 94 -8.80 -8.94 50.65
C ALA A 94 -8.96 -10.44 50.37
N GLU A 95 -8.16 -10.99 49.47
CA GLU A 95 -7.98 -12.44 49.39
C GLU A 95 -6.50 -12.80 49.53
N CYS A 96 -5.97 -12.63 50.74
CA CYS A 96 -4.79 -13.38 51.18
C CYS A 96 -4.97 -13.72 52.67
N ASP A 97 -5.29 -14.97 52.99
CA ASP A 97 -4.90 -15.51 54.30
C ASP A 97 -3.37 -15.65 54.26
N ASP A 98 -2.66 -15.24 55.30
CA ASP A 98 -1.18 -15.28 55.41
C ASP A 98 -0.65 -16.74 55.50
N SER A 99 -0.95 -17.57 54.51
CA SER A 99 -0.45 -18.94 54.35
C SER A 99 0.79 -18.92 53.44
N PRO A 100 1.94 -19.48 53.88
CA PRO A 100 3.17 -19.52 53.09
C PRO A 100 3.09 -20.33 51.78
N ASP A 101 2.00 -21.07 51.55
CA ASP A 101 1.84 -22.00 50.42
C ASP A 101 0.87 -21.50 49.31
N ASP A 102 0.33 -20.29 49.42
CA ASP A 102 -0.60 -19.75 48.41
C ASP A 102 0.14 -19.10 47.22
N VAL A 103 0.40 -19.90 46.19
CA VAL A 103 1.01 -19.49 44.90
C VAL A 103 0.14 -18.45 44.15
N LYS A 104 -1.09 -18.17 44.61
CA LYS A 104 -1.97 -17.11 44.07
C LYS A 104 -1.50 -15.68 44.36
N CYS A 105 -0.64 -15.46 45.36
CA CYS A 105 -0.20 -14.11 45.76
C CYS A 105 0.87 -13.49 44.85
N LEU A 106 1.43 -14.24 43.90
CA LEU A 106 2.54 -13.80 43.04
C LEU A 106 2.09 -13.02 41.79
N ASP A 107 0.78 -12.88 41.53
CA ASP A 107 0.24 -12.07 40.42
C ASP A 107 -0.61 -10.90 40.95
N ARG A 108 -0.06 -10.14 41.91
CA ARG A 108 -0.57 -8.82 42.34
C ARG A 108 -0.45 -7.81 41.19
N LYS A 109 -1.27 -7.96 40.16
CA LYS A 109 -1.43 -6.95 39.12
C LYS A 109 -2.48 -5.95 39.61
N GLY A 110 -2.05 -4.73 39.95
CA GLY A 110 -2.96 -3.64 40.26
C GLY A 110 -4.09 -3.48 39.25
N ARG A 111 -5.27 -3.13 39.76
CA ARG A 111 -6.46 -2.91 38.93
C ARG A 111 -6.34 -1.55 38.25
N ARG A 112 -6.69 -1.48 36.97
CA ARG A 112 -6.59 -0.25 36.18
C ARG A 112 -7.97 0.34 35.97
N TYR A 113 -8.12 1.63 36.19
CA TYR A 113 -9.34 2.42 35.93
C TYR A 113 -8.96 3.67 35.15
N CYS A 114 -9.89 4.26 34.39
CA CYS A 114 -9.67 5.54 33.72
C CYS A 114 -10.69 6.56 34.21
N LEU A 115 -10.19 7.75 34.57
CA LEU A 115 -10.95 8.89 35.08
C LEU A 115 -11.36 9.80 33.93
N TYR A 116 -12.64 10.14 33.89
CA TYR A 116 -13.26 11.00 32.89
C TYR A 116 -13.95 12.20 33.57
N ILE A 117 -14.13 13.26 32.79
CA ILE A 117 -14.96 14.41 33.14
C ILE A 117 -16.06 14.59 32.09
N GLU A 118 -17.28 14.82 32.53
CA GLU A 118 -18.47 14.99 31.70
C GLU A 118 -19.10 16.35 31.97
N TYR A 119 -19.62 17.00 30.91
CA TYR A 119 -20.40 18.22 31.03
C TYR A 119 -21.80 17.89 31.57
N CYS A 120 -22.31 18.69 32.51
CA CYS A 120 -23.69 18.54 32.96
C CYS A 120 -24.37 19.89 33.18
N GLU A 121 -25.65 19.99 32.83
CA GLU A 121 -26.50 21.15 33.11
C GLU A 121 -27.48 20.78 34.23
N GLU A 122 -27.57 21.63 35.27
CA GLU A 122 -28.57 21.49 36.34
C GLU A 122 -29.54 22.66 36.34
N LEU A 123 -30.84 22.35 36.38
CA LEU A 123 -31.92 23.34 36.39
C LEU A 123 -32.14 23.85 37.81
N GLU A 124 -31.89 25.14 38.03
CA GLU A 124 -31.95 25.75 39.37
C GLU A 124 -32.97 26.90 39.45
N GLU A 125 -33.22 27.32 40.69
CA GLU A 125 -34.08 28.44 41.06
C GLU A 125 -35.45 28.41 40.36
N PRO A 126 -36.28 27.38 40.61
CA PRO A 126 -37.60 27.28 40.01
C PRO A 126 -38.50 28.42 40.51
N VAL A 127 -39.00 29.25 39.60
CA VAL A 127 -39.99 30.30 39.92
C VAL A 127 -41.33 29.98 39.29
N THR A 128 -42.36 30.55 39.88
CA THR A 128 -43.70 30.47 39.33
C THR A 128 -43.85 31.54 38.23
N PRO A 129 -44.15 31.18 36.97
CA PRO A 129 -44.23 32.15 35.89
C PRO A 129 -45.41 33.11 36.08
N TYR A 130 -45.21 34.40 35.81
CA TYR A 130 -46.28 35.41 35.84
C TYR A 130 -47.25 35.20 34.66
N VAL A 131 -48.55 35.13 34.95
CA VAL A 131 -49.61 35.00 33.92
C VAL A 131 -50.51 36.22 34.01
N SER A 132 -50.68 36.95 32.89
CA SER A 132 -51.53 38.16 32.82
C SER A 132 -53.03 37.87 32.66
N ASN A 133 -53.41 36.60 32.45
CA ASN A 133 -54.80 36.19 32.22
C ASN A 133 -55.29 35.30 33.37
N GLY A 134 -56.31 35.77 34.09
CA GLY A 134 -56.79 35.26 35.38
C GLY A 134 -57.46 33.89 35.40
N ASN A 135 -56.86 32.87 34.79
CA ASN A 135 -57.24 31.48 35.00
C ASN A 135 -56.34 30.83 36.07
N CYS A 136 -56.96 30.37 37.16
CA CYS A 136 -56.31 29.65 38.26
C CYS A 136 -55.94 28.20 37.87
N ALA A 137 -55.11 28.01 36.84
CA ALA A 137 -54.46 26.73 36.60
C ALA A 137 -53.29 26.55 37.59
N VAL A 138 -53.13 25.35 38.16
CA VAL A 138 -52.01 25.01 39.03
C VAL A 138 -50.71 25.24 38.25
N GLN A 139 -49.92 26.22 38.68
CA GLN A 139 -48.70 26.62 38.00
C GLN A 139 -47.56 25.68 38.37
N VAL A 140 -46.96 25.04 37.36
CA VAL A 140 -45.72 24.27 37.54
C VAL A 140 -44.56 25.24 37.52
N CYS A 141 -43.74 25.23 38.58
CA CYS A 141 -42.55 26.07 38.62
C CYS A 141 -41.64 25.75 37.44
N LYS A 142 -41.15 26.80 36.77
CA LYS A 142 -40.16 26.68 35.70
C LYS A 142 -38.80 27.13 36.24
N PRO A 143 -37.71 26.43 35.90
CA PRO A 143 -36.37 26.87 36.25
C PRO A 143 -36.09 28.24 35.63
N THR A 144 -35.39 29.11 36.36
CA THR A 144 -34.98 30.44 35.85
C THR A 144 -33.53 30.48 35.43
N ARG A 145 -32.73 29.50 35.85
CA ARG A 145 -31.30 29.42 35.57
C ARG A 145 -30.91 28.00 35.22
N ILE A 146 -29.95 27.92 34.31
CA ILE A 146 -29.21 26.70 33.99
C ILE A 146 -27.83 26.88 34.61
N HIS A 147 -27.47 25.99 35.53
CA HIS A 147 -26.12 25.93 36.08
C HIS A 147 -25.31 24.93 35.26
N GLU A 148 -24.40 25.44 34.45
CA GLU A 148 -23.44 24.63 33.72
C GLU A 148 -22.34 24.14 34.67
N GLY A 149 -22.09 22.84 34.68
CA GLY A 149 -21.14 22.20 35.59
C GLY A 149 -20.47 20.99 34.97
N TYR A 150 -19.84 20.20 35.84
CA TYR A 150 -19.12 18.99 35.44
C TYR A 150 -19.25 17.89 36.48
N LYS A 151 -19.14 16.64 36.03
CA LYS A 151 -19.12 15.44 36.88
C LYS A 151 -17.92 14.59 36.52
N PHE A 152 -17.32 13.95 37.53
CA PHE A 152 -16.25 12.98 37.33
C PHE A 152 -16.80 11.57 37.39
N GLU A 153 -16.28 10.70 36.56
CA GLU A 153 -16.60 9.28 36.60
C GLU A 153 -15.39 8.40 36.31
N LEU A 154 -15.42 7.18 36.85
CA LEU A 154 -14.46 6.14 36.53
C LEU A 154 -15.07 5.17 35.53
N ARG A 155 -14.25 4.67 34.60
CA ARG A 155 -14.61 3.59 33.68
C ARG A 155 -13.53 2.52 33.68
N CYS A 156 -13.92 1.29 33.34
CA CYS A 156 -12.95 0.24 33.08
C CYS A 156 -12.14 0.57 31.81
N PRO A 157 -10.85 0.19 31.74
CA PRO A 157 -10.02 0.44 30.56
C PRO A 157 -10.58 -0.35 29.38
N THR A 158 -11.07 0.37 28.38
CA THR A 158 -11.42 -0.19 27.07
C THR A 158 -10.32 0.14 26.08
N GLU A 159 -10.09 -0.71 25.08
CA GLU A 159 -9.31 -0.29 23.90
C GLU A 159 -10.07 0.85 23.22
N GLU A 160 -9.56 2.07 23.32
CA GLU A 160 -10.11 3.21 22.60
C GLU A 160 -9.92 2.98 21.10
N HIS A 161 -11.00 3.09 20.34
CA HIS A 161 -10.94 3.03 18.89
C HIS A 161 -10.31 4.34 18.39
N GLU A 162 -9.01 4.32 18.07
CA GLU A 162 -8.38 5.42 17.35
C GLU A 162 -9.16 5.67 16.05
N PRO A 163 -9.53 6.92 15.73
CA PRO A 163 -10.24 7.21 14.50
C PRO A 163 -9.40 6.79 13.30
N ASP A 164 -10.05 6.21 12.30
CA ASP A 164 -9.39 5.71 11.08
C ASP A 164 -8.52 6.81 10.44
N ASN A 165 -7.20 6.64 10.51
CA ASN A 165 -6.27 7.50 9.80
C ASN A 165 -6.35 7.26 8.28
N ILE A 166 -5.76 8.17 7.49
CA ILE A 166 -5.79 8.10 6.01
C ILE A 166 -5.35 6.72 5.49
N SER A 167 -4.33 6.11 6.10
CA SER A 167 -3.83 4.80 5.67
C SER A 167 -4.84 3.67 5.94
N THR A 168 -5.53 3.71 7.09
CA THR A 168 -6.59 2.75 7.44
C THR A 168 -7.75 2.87 6.47
N ARG A 169 -8.12 4.11 6.08
CA ARG A 169 -9.21 4.36 5.12
C ARG A 169 -8.87 3.90 3.70
N ILE A 170 -7.63 4.15 3.26
CA ILE A 170 -7.14 3.65 1.95
C ILE A 170 -7.15 2.12 1.95
N ARG A 171 -6.65 1.46 3.01
CA ARG A 171 -6.70 -0.01 3.13
C ARG A 171 -8.13 -0.53 3.19
N ALA A 172 -9.03 0.15 3.90
CA ALA A 172 -10.42 -0.24 3.99
C ALA A 172 -11.12 -0.17 2.62
N CYS A 173 -10.71 0.77 1.74
CA CYS A 173 -11.21 0.86 0.37
C CYS A 173 -10.60 -0.22 -0.52
N ILE A 174 -9.26 -0.28 -0.62
CA ILE A 174 -8.53 -1.24 -1.46
C ILE A 174 -8.83 -2.70 -1.05
N GLY A 175 -9.06 -2.96 0.24
CA GLY A 175 -9.29 -4.29 0.78
C GLY A 175 -7.99 -5.01 1.14
N ASP A 176 -8.03 -6.35 1.14
CA ASP A 176 -6.83 -7.15 1.39
C ASP A 176 -5.76 -6.85 0.33
N LEU A 177 -4.60 -6.37 0.79
CA LEU A 177 -3.52 -5.93 -0.08
C LEU A 177 -2.95 -7.11 -0.88
N THR A 178 -3.01 -8.34 -0.39
CA THR A 178 -2.55 -9.52 -1.13
C THR A 178 -3.41 -9.77 -2.36
N SER A 179 -4.74 -9.68 -2.21
CA SER A 179 -5.69 -9.78 -3.33
C SER A 179 -5.54 -8.61 -4.33
N ALA A 180 -5.32 -7.40 -3.82
CA ALA A 180 -5.15 -6.20 -4.63
C ALA A 180 -3.84 -6.24 -5.42
N ASP A 181 -2.74 -6.64 -4.77
CA ASP A 181 -1.43 -6.90 -5.40
C ASP A 181 -1.57 -7.88 -6.56
N LYS A 182 -2.15 -9.06 -6.31
CA LYS A 182 -2.36 -10.05 -7.36
C LYS A 182 -3.13 -9.47 -8.56
N SER A 183 -4.23 -8.77 -8.30
CA SER A 183 -5.07 -8.18 -9.36
C SER A 183 -4.31 -7.11 -10.15
N ALA A 184 -3.55 -6.24 -9.48
CA ALA A 184 -2.71 -5.23 -10.12
C ALA A 184 -1.56 -5.85 -10.94
N SER A 185 -0.96 -6.92 -10.43
CA SER A 185 0.14 -7.64 -11.09
C SER A 185 -0.33 -8.36 -12.36
N ASP A 186 -1.49 -9.01 -12.27
CA ASP A 186 -2.13 -9.70 -13.38
C ASP A 186 -2.57 -8.70 -14.47
N ALA A 187 -3.10 -7.55 -14.06
CA ALA A 187 -3.42 -6.43 -14.93
C ALA A 187 -2.18 -5.86 -15.63
N LEU A 188 -1.09 -5.61 -14.90
CA LEU A 188 0.17 -5.07 -15.46
C LEU A 188 0.76 -6.04 -16.49
N ALA A 189 0.79 -7.33 -16.20
CA ALA A 189 1.29 -8.34 -17.12
C ALA A 189 0.46 -8.39 -18.40
N THR A 190 -0.86 -8.36 -18.27
CA THR A 190 -1.79 -8.38 -19.41
C THR A 190 -1.67 -7.10 -20.25
N GLU A 191 -1.50 -5.93 -19.63
CA GLU A 191 -1.27 -4.67 -20.36
C GLU A 191 0.09 -4.63 -21.05
N ALA A 192 1.15 -5.14 -20.39
CA ALA A 192 2.48 -5.24 -21.00
C ALA A 192 2.47 -6.11 -22.26
N TYR A 193 1.71 -7.22 -22.25
CA TYR A 193 1.45 -8.02 -23.44
C TYR A 193 0.60 -7.27 -24.48
N SER A 194 -0.53 -6.70 -24.06
CA SER A 194 -1.48 -6.03 -24.94
C SER A 194 -0.87 -4.86 -25.71
N ARG A 195 0.02 -4.11 -25.05
CA ARG A 195 0.82 -3.05 -25.69
C ARG A 195 1.70 -3.58 -26.82
N ARG A 196 2.38 -4.71 -26.63
CA ARG A 196 3.25 -5.32 -27.65
C ARG A 196 2.44 -5.86 -28.81
N TYR A 197 1.35 -6.57 -28.51
CA TYR A 197 0.46 -7.10 -29.53
C TYR A 197 -0.13 -5.99 -30.40
N ARG A 198 -0.61 -4.88 -29.80
CA ARG A 198 -1.13 -3.72 -30.56
C ARG A 198 -0.15 -3.13 -31.55
N GLN A 199 1.14 -3.13 -31.22
CA GLN A 199 2.19 -2.63 -32.10
C GLN A 199 2.52 -3.64 -33.20
N ALA A 200 2.57 -4.92 -32.88
CA ALA A 200 3.01 -5.99 -33.78
C ALA A 200 1.92 -6.48 -34.76
N ALA A 201 0.70 -6.69 -34.26
CA ALA A 201 -0.39 -7.32 -34.99
C ALA A 201 -0.72 -6.67 -36.35
N PRO A 202 -0.86 -5.33 -36.49
CA PRO A 202 -1.15 -4.74 -37.80
C PRO A 202 -0.03 -4.97 -38.82
N LEU A 203 1.23 -5.00 -38.36
CA LEU A 203 2.39 -5.23 -39.24
C LEU A 203 2.52 -6.70 -39.63
N ALA A 204 2.34 -7.62 -38.67
CA ALA A 204 2.34 -9.05 -38.93
C ALA A 204 1.21 -9.44 -39.89
N LYS A 205 -0.01 -8.91 -39.68
CA LYS A 205 -1.14 -9.12 -40.58
C LYS A 205 -0.91 -8.56 -41.98
N ALA A 206 -0.16 -7.46 -42.10
CA ALA A 206 0.25 -6.89 -43.38
C ALA A 206 1.42 -7.64 -44.04
N GLY A 207 1.92 -8.73 -43.45
CA GLY A 207 3.06 -9.49 -43.97
C GLY A 207 4.39 -8.71 -43.97
N ARG A 208 4.50 -7.65 -43.15
CA ARG A 208 5.70 -6.82 -43.12
C ARG A 208 6.83 -7.52 -42.39
N ILE A 209 7.92 -7.79 -43.12
CA ILE A 209 9.15 -8.36 -42.57
C ILE A 209 9.86 -7.30 -41.72
N VAL A 210 10.32 -7.72 -40.54
CA VAL A 210 11.10 -6.87 -39.64
C VAL A 210 12.54 -6.79 -40.15
N GLU A 211 13.10 -5.59 -40.22
CA GLU A 211 14.49 -5.40 -40.61
C GLU A 211 15.47 -5.90 -39.53
N PHE A 212 16.52 -6.59 -39.98
CA PHE A 212 17.68 -6.98 -39.16
C PHE A 212 18.69 -5.82 -39.06
N THR A 213 19.25 -5.60 -37.88
CA THR A 213 20.12 -4.43 -37.61
C THR A 213 21.29 -4.73 -36.67
N ASP A 214 22.16 -3.72 -36.45
CA ASP A 214 23.27 -3.76 -35.48
C ASP A 214 22.85 -4.15 -34.05
N ALA A 215 21.64 -3.76 -33.63
CA ALA A 215 21.12 -4.11 -32.32
C ALA A 215 20.76 -5.60 -32.22
N ASP A 216 20.28 -6.20 -33.31
CA ASP A 216 20.06 -7.64 -33.42
C ASP A 216 21.40 -8.38 -33.44
N HIS A 217 22.41 -7.89 -34.17
CA HIS A 217 23.75 -8.47 -34.14
C HIS A 217 24.39 -8.41 -32.74
N SER A 218 24.26 -7.28 -32.05
CA SER A 218 24.72 -7.10 -30.67
C SER A 218 24.03 -8.06 -29.69
N GLN A 219 22.72 -8.29 -29.90
CA GLN A 219 21.93 -9.27 -29.16
C GLN A 219 22.47 -10.69 -29.37
N LEU A 220 22.74 -11.10 -30.62
CA LEU A 220 23.32 -12.41 -30.94
C LEU A 220 24.70 -12.61 -30.30
N LYS A 221 25.57 -11.59 -30.33
CA LYS A 221 26.90 -11.63 -29.71
C LYS A 221 26.87 -11.81 -28.18
N SER A 222 25.89 -11.21 -27.52
CA SER A 222 25.75 -11.28 -26.05
C SER A 222 25.05 -12.56 -25.55
N ALA A 223 24.29 -13.23 -26.43
CA ALA A 223 23.53 -14.43 -26.07
C ALA A 223 24.37 -15.57 -25.47
N PRO A 224 25.56 -15.92 -26.01
CA PRO A 224 26.49 -16.89 -25.41
C PRO A 224 26.77 -16.70 -23.93
N GLN A 225 27.03 -15.46 -23.52
CA GLN A 225 27.35 -15.14 -22.13
C GLN A 225 26.10 -15.11 -21.26
N ALA A 226 25.03 -14.46 -21.74
CA ALA A 226 23.80 -14.26 -20.98
C ALA A 226 22.98 -15.55 -20.78
N LEU A 227 23.13 -16.53 -21.68
CA LEU A 227 22.48 -17.84 -21.61
C LEU A 227 23.48 -18.97 -21.29
N SER A 228 24.69 -18.64 -20.82
CA SER A 228 25.73 -19.61 -20.46
C SER A 228 25.23 -20.67 -19.45
N GLY A 229 24.34 -20.28 -18.51
CA GLY A 229 23.69 -21.18 -17.56
C GLY A 229 22.80 -22.26 -18.19
N LEU A 230 22.46 -22.15 -19.48
CA LEU A 230 21.74 -23.20 -20.22
C LEU A 230 22.66 -24.28 -20.79
N ARG A 231 23.98 -24.04 -20.90
CA ARG A 231 24.92 -25.04 -21.42
C ARG A 231 24.98 -26.24 -20.48
N ALA A 232 24.93 -27.44 -21.05
CA ALA A 232 24.84 -28.69 -20.32
C ALA A 232 25.95 -28.81 -19.25
N ALA A 233 25.55 -28.93 -17.98
CA ALA A 233 26.33 -29.72 -17.04
C ALA A 233 26.09 -31.18 -17.46
N ALA A 234 26.93 -31.69 -18.35
CA ALA A 234 26.85 -33.07 -18.80
C ALA A 234 27.27 -34.06 -17.69
N GLN A 235 27.69 -33.59 -16.51
CA GLN A 235 28.13 -34.43 -15.41
C GLN A 235 27.62 -33.84 -14.09
N ASP A 236 26.90 -34.70 -13.36
CA ASP A 236 26.59 -34.61 -11.95
C ASP A 236 25.66 -33.48 -11.48
N GLY A 237 24.35 -33.73 -11.59
CA GLY A 237 23.37 -33.58 -10.49
C GLY A 237 23.22 -32.26 -9.72
N VAL A 238 23.95 -31.20 -10.03
CA VAL A 238 23.93 -29.94 -9.27
C VAL A 238 23.09 -28.89 -10.00
N PRO A 239 22.03 -28.35 -9.37
CA PRO A 239 21.22 -27.27 -9.93
C PRO A 239 21.96 -25.93 -9.75
N GLY A 240 22.88 -25.61 -10.66
CA GLY A 240 23.59 -24.33 -10.68
C GLY A 240 23.76 -23.75 -12.08
N VAL A 241 23.99 -22.43 -12.14
CA VAL A 241 24.58 -21.77 -13.32
C VAL A 241 25.94 -22.42 -13.58
N ALA A 242 26.25 -22.75 -14.83
CA ALA A 242 27.46 -23.48 -15.19
C ALA A 242 28.72 -22.86 -14.57
N GLY A 243 29.30 -23.52 -13.56
CA GLY A 243 30.55 -23.12 -12.91
C GLY A 243 30.44 -22.31 -11.61
N THR A 244 29.25 -22.16 -11.01
CA THR A 244 29.07 -21.44 -9.73
C THR A 244 28.13 -22.18 -8.77
N ASP A 245 28.42 -22.17 -7.47
CA ASP A 245 27.55 -22.67 -6.38
C ASP A 245 26.32 -21.76 -6.10
N GLU A 246 25.97 -20.87 -7.02
CA GLU A 246 24.88 -19.90 -6.83
C GLU A 246 23.51 -20.55 -7.07
N PRO A 247 22.54 -20.42 -6.15
CA PRO A 247 21.23 -21.05 -6.28
C PRO A 247 20.45 -20.47 -7.46
N ILE A 248 19.73 -21.33 -8.18
CA ILE A 248 18.85 -20.88 -9.27
C ILE A 248 17.65 -20.14 -8.68
N THR A 249 17.56 -18.85 -8.98
CA THR A 249 16.47 -17.97 -8.52
C THR A 249 15.45 -17.70 -9.65
N GLU A 250 14.21 -17.36 -9.28
CA GLU A 250 13.19 -16.95 -10.27
C GLU A 250 13.64 -15.72 -11.06
N SER A 251 14.34 -14.76 -10.42
CA SER A 251 14.83 -13.54 -11.09
C SER A 251 15.85 -13.86 -12.19
N LEU A 252 16.71 -14.85 -11.95
CA LEU A 252 17.63 -15.36 -12.96
C LEU A 252 16.87 -16.02 -14.12
N VAL A 253 15.90 -16.89 -13.82
CA VAL A 253 15.09 -17.56 -14.85
C VAL A 253 14.32 -16.55 -15.71
N ARG A 254 13.75 -15.50 -15.09
CA ARG A 254 13.09 -14.38 -15.80
C ARG A 254 14.04 -13.64 -16.74
N ARG A 255 15.26 -13.32 -16.29
CA ARG A 255 16.28 -12.70 -17.15
C ARG A 255 16.67 -13.61 -18.31
N MET A 256 16.84 -14.91 -18.06
CA MET A 256 17.13 -15.90 -19.09
C MET A 256 16.00 -16.00 -20.11
N LEU A 257 14.73 -15.94 -19.69
CA LEU A 257 13.56 -15.95 -20.57
C LEU A 257 13.50 -14.70 -21.48
N ASP A 258 13.67 -13.50 -20.91
CA ASP A 258 13.73 -12.26 -21.70
C ASP A 258 14.88 -12.34 -22.73
N GLN A 259 16.04 -12.88 -22.33
CA GLN A 259 17.17 -13.03 -23.23
C GLN A 259 16.97 -14.10 -24.30
N TYR A 260 16.36 -15.22 -23.93
CA TYR A 260 16.02 -16.30 -24.85
C TYR A 260 15.08 -15.80 -25.96
N GLN A 261 14.00 -15.10 -25.57
CA GLN A 261 13.01 -14.58 -26.51
C GLN A 261 13.61 -13.51 -27.44
N SER A 262 14.42 -12.59 -26.89
CA SER A 262 15.12 -11.57 -27.68
C SER A 262 16.09 -12.18 -28.70
N THR A 263 16.85 -13.19 -28.28
CA THR A 263 17.82 -13.91 -29.14
C THR A 263 17.11 -14.69 -30.24
N ALA A 264 16.06 -15.44 -29.91
CA ALA A 264 15.25 -16.15 -30.90
C ALA A 264 14.63 -15.18 -31.92
N SER A 265 14.17 -14.00 -31.47
CA SER A 265 13.63 -12.98 -32.37
C SER A 265 14.67 -12.42 -33.33
N ALA A 266 15.90 -12.17 -32.86
CA ALA A 266 17.01 -11.72 -33.70
C ALA A 266 17.35 -12.75 -34.80
N ILE A 267 17.34 -14.05 -34.47
CA ILE A 267 17.53 -15.14 -35.44
C ILE A 267 16.41 -15.13 -36.48
N ILE A 268 15.15 -15.09 -36.05
CA ILE A 268 13.99 -15.07 -36.96
C ILE A 268 14.04 -13.86 -37.89
N ARG A 269 14.41 -12.67 -37.39
CA ARG A 269 14.58 -11.47 -38.21
C ARG A 269 15.63 -11.64 -39.29
N TYR A 270 16.75 -12.29 -38.96
CA TYR A 270 17.80 -12.61 -39.95
C TYR A 270 17.28 -13.63 -40.98
N ASP A 271 16.61 -14.69 -40.53
CA ASP A 271 16.11 -15.76 -41.39
C ASP A 271 15.07 -15.30 -42.41
N LEU A 272 14.25 -14.32 -42.04
CA LEU A 272 13.24 -13.70 -42.89
C LEU A 272 13.80 -12.74 -43.96
N GLN A 273 15.08 -12.36 -43.88
CA GLN A 273 15.69 -11.52 -44.91
C GLN A 273 15.85 -12.27 -46.23
N SER A 274 15.86 -11.54 -47.36
CA SER A 274 16.21 -12.13 -48.66
C SER A 274 17.68 -12.59 -48.68
N GLU A 275 18.01 -13.56 -49.54
CA GLU A 275 19.38 -14.08 -49.64
C GLU A 275 20.39 -12.99 -50.08
N GLU A 276 19.97 -12.03 -50.89
CA GLU A 276 20.78 -10.86 -51.26
C GLU A 276 21.06 -9.98 -50.03
N THR A 277 20.03 -9.77 -49.20
CA THR A 277 20.12 -8.96 -47.99
C THR A 277 21.01 -9.64 -46.96
N LYS A 278 20.88 -10.96 -46.76
CA LYS A 278 21.76 -11.73 -45.86
C LYS A 278 23.23 -11.61 -46.26
N LYS A 279 23.54 -11.78 -47.56
CA LYS A 279 24.92 -11.63 -48.07
C LYS A 279 25.46 -10.22 -47.85
N ALA A 280 24.65 -9.19 -48.06
CA ALA A 280 25.04 -7.80 -47.79
C ALA A 280 25.30 -7.55 -46.29
N LEU A 281 24.44 -8.09 -45.42
CA LEU A 281 24.60 -8.01 -43.97
C LEU A 281 25.86 -8.72 -43.50
N GLU A 282 26.15 -9.91 -43.99
CA GLU A 282 27.38 -10.66 -43.65
C GLU A 282 28.66 -10.00 -44.15
N GLY A 283 28.61 -9.32 -45.29
CA GLY A 283 29.72 -8.51 -45.79
C GLY A 283 29.99 -7.27 -44.93
N THR A 284 28.96 -6.71 -44.29
CA THR A 284 29.05 -5.50 -43.48
C THR A 284 29.34 -5.82 -42.00
N MET A 285 28.72 -6.86 -41.46
CA MET A 285 28.74 -7.25 -40.06
C MET A 285 29.66 -8.45 -39.86
N ARG A 286 30.90 -8.19 -39.44
CA ARG A 286 31.91 -9.23 -39.23
C ARG A 286 31.44 -10.30 -38.24
N GLY A 287 31.46 -11.55 -38.69
CA GLY A 287 31.13 -12.73 -37.87
C GLY A 287 29.64 -13.06 -37.79
N LEU A 288 28.76 -12.34 -38.49
CA LEU A 288 27.30 -12.48 -38.37
C LEU A 288 26.81 -13.93 -38.55
N GLY A 289 27.19 -14.61 -39.64
CA GLY A 289 26.74 -15.99 -39.88
C GLY A 289 27.13 -16.97 -38.77
N HIS A 290 28.35 -16.83 -38.22
CA HIS A 290 28.79 -17.61 -37.06
C HIS A 290 27.98 -17.27 -35.81
N ASP A 291 27.74 -15.98 -35.55
CA ASP A 291 26.99 -15.53 -34.38
C ASP A 291 25.51 -15.98 -34.43
N VAL A 292 24.88 -15.97 -35.61
CA VAL A 292 23.53 -16.50 -35.85
C VAL A 292 23.49 -17.99 -35.53
N GLU A 293 24.42 -18.77 -36.08
CA GLU A 293 24.39 -20.23 -35.92
C GLU A 293 24.76 -20.68 -34.49
N ALA A 294 25.69 -19.97 -33.85
CA ALA A 294 25.99 -20.18 -32.44
C ALA A 294 24.78 -19.88 -31.54
N ALA A 295 24.08 -18.77 -31.80
CA ALA A 295 22.87 -18.42 -31.08
C ALA A 295 21.73 -19.43 -31.34
N ARG A 296 21.56 -19.88 -32.59
CA ARG A 296 20.56 -20.91 -32.96
C ARG A 296 20.80 -22.21 -32.23
N SER A 297 22.04 -22.71 -32.24
CA SER A 297 22.43 -23.90 -31.50
C SER A 297 22.09 -23.78 -30.00
N MET A 298 22.28 -22.60 -29.41
CA MET A 298 21.91 -22.34 -28.02
C MET A 298 20.41 -22.29 -27.77
N ILE A 299 19.62 -21.69 -28.67
CA ILE A 299 18.15 -21.66 -28.57
C ILE A 299 17.59 -23.08 -28.63
N GLN A 300 18.09 -23.90 -29.56
CA GLN A 300 17.65 -25.28 -29.76
C GLN A 300 18.06 -26.21 -28.61
N SER A 301 19.33 -26.16 -28.17
CA SER A 301 19.82 -27.01 -27.08
C SER A 301 19.43 -26.54 -25.69
N GLY A 302 19.31 -25.23 -25.48
CA GLY A 302 18.99 -24.62 -24.19
C GLY A 302 17.49 -24.55 -23.86
N GLY A 303 16.62 -24.56 -24.88
CA GLY A 303 15.17 -24.47 -24.73
C GLY A 303 14.57 -25.52 -23.77
N PRO A 304 14.86 -26.82 -23.92
CA PRO A 304 14.35 -27.86 -23.02
C PRO A 304 14.75 -27.65 -21.56
N ARG A 305 16.00 -27.21 -21.30
CA ARG A 305 16.45 -26.90 -19.94
C ARG A 305 15.75 -25.68 -19.38
N LEU A 306 15.62 -24.61 -20.17
CA LEU A 306 14.93 -23.40 -19.74
C LEU A 306 13.45 -23.68 -19.42
N ARG A 307 12.81 -24.61 -20.14
CA ARG A 307 11.45 -25.10 -19.84
C ARG A 307 11.39 -25.74 -18.46
N THR A 308 12.30 -26.67 -18.15
CA THR A 308 12.38 -27.31 -16.84
C THR A 308 12.61 -26.30 -15.72
N LEU A 309 13.54 -25.35 -15.91
CA LEU A 309 13.81 -24.29 -14.94
C LEU A 309 12.60 -23.37 -14.74
N SER A 310 11.90 -23.02 -15.82
CA SER A 310 10.71 -22.18 -15.76
C SER A 310 9.58 -22.89 -14.99
N ALA A 311 9.38 -24.18 -15.22
CA ALA A 311 8.38 -24.97 -14.49
C ALA A 311 8.71 -25.08 -12.98
N ALA A 312 9.99 -25.22 -12.63
CA ALA A 312 10.44 -25.40 -11.25
C ALA A 312 10.47 -24.09 -10.43
N HIS A 313 10.84 -22.97 -11.04
CA HIS A 313 11.16 -21.74 -10.30
C HIS A 313 10.15 -20.60 -10.47
N MET A 314 9.30 -20.60 -11.50
CA MET A 314 8.33 -19.51 -11.70
C MET A 314 7.13 -19.69 -10.76
N GLY A 315 6.84 -18.71 -9.90
CA GLY A 315 5.72 -18.78 -8.96
C GLY A 315 4.33 -18.63 -9.60
N SER A 316 4.22 -17.81 -10.66
CA SER A 316 2.94 -17.49 -11.31
C SER A 316 2.57 -18.51 -12.40
N ALA A 317 1.32 -19.00 -12.37
CA ALA A 317 0.79 -19.87 -13.42
C ALA A 317 0.77 -19.19 -14.80
N ARG A 318 0.45 -17.88 -14.84
CA ARG A 318 0.54 -17.08 -16.06
C ARG A 318 1.94 -17.09 -16.61
N ASP A 319 2.94 -16.77 -15.80
CA ASP A 319 4.29 -16.59 -16.32
C ASP A 319 4.91 -17.91 -16.80
N ARG A 320 4.48 -19.05 -16.23
CA ARG A 320 4.81 -20.39 -16.78
C ARG A 320 4.22 -20.59 -18.19
N ILE A 321 2.96 -20.18 -18.42
CA ILE A 321 2.32 -20.30 -19.75
C ILE A 321 2.99 -19.38 -20.77
N VAL A 322 3.36 -18.16 -20.36
CA VAL A 322 4.12 -17.22 -21.21
C VAL A 322 5.50 -17.80 -21.52
N ALA A 323 6.22 -18.31 -20.52
CA ALA A 323 7.52 -18.95 -20.70
C ALA A 323 7.43 -20.15 -21.66
N GLU A 324 6.45 -21.03 -21.50
CA GLU A 324 6.24 -22.17 -22.40
C GLU A 324 5.96 -21.72 -23.84
N THR A 325 5.14 -20.67 -24.01
CA THR A 325 4.85 -20.09 -25.32
C THR A 325 6.12 -19.56 -25.98
N TRP A 326 6.95 -18.81 -25.24
CA TRP A 326 8.19 -18.25 -25.75
C TRP A 326 9.21 -19.32 -26.11
N ILE A 327 9.40 -20.33 -25.24
CA ILE A 327 10.36 -21.40 -25.46
C ILE A 327 9.93 -22.28 -26.63
N GLY A 328 8.67 -22.74 -26.63
CA GLY A 328 8.14 -23.61 -27.66
C GLY A 328 8.19 -22.97 -29.05
N GLN A 329 7.69 -21.73 -29.17
CA GLN A 329 7.75 -20.99 -30.43
C GLN A 329 9.16 -20.58 -30.80
N GLY A 330 10.02 -20.24 -29.84
CA GLY A 330 11.42 -19.90 -30.08
C GLY A 330 12.18 -21.06 -30.73
N MET A 331 11.99 -22.29 -30.24
CA MET A 331 12.59 -23.47 -30.88
C MET A 331 11.94 -23.75 -32.25
N GLN A 332 10.62 -23.65 -32.36
CA GLN A 332 9.92 -23.92 -33.62
C GLN A 332 10.36 -22.97 -34.73
N TRP A 333 10.35 -21.66 -34.46
CA TRP A 333 10.58 -20.63 -35.48
C TRP A 333 12.05 -20.39 -35.81
N THR A 334 12.97 -20.94 -35.02
CA THR A 334 14.41 -20.92 -35.31
C THR A 334 14.95 -22.27 -35.79
N ASP A 335 14.08 -23.26 -36.04
CA ASP A 335 14.49 -24.53 -36.62
C ASP A 335 14.95 -24.31 -38.07
N PRO A 336 16.19 -24.68 -38.44
CA PRO A 336 16.67 -24.53 -39.82
C PRO A 336 15.90 -25.40 -40.82
N LYS A 337 15.12 -26.39 -40.36
CA LYS A 337 14.26 -27.26 -41.18
C LYS A 337 12.81 -26.77 -41.27
N LEU A 338 12.52 -25.55 -40.84
CA LEU A 338 11.18 -24.96 -40.93
C LEU A 338 10.68 -24.96 -42.38
N ALA A 339 9.47 -25.49 -42.60
CA ALA A 339 8.88 -25.57 -43.93
C ALA A 339 8.65 -24.18 -44.54
N GLU A 340 8.87 -24.02 -45.85
CA GLU A 340 8.72 -22.73 -46.54
C GLU A 340 7.32 -22.12 -46.36
N GLU A 341 6.27 -22.93 -46.34
CA GLU A 341 4.88 -22.50 -46.12
C GLU A 341 4.65 -21.88 -44.73
N GLN A 342 5.49 -22.22 -43.75
CA GLN A 342 5.42 -21.70 -42.39
C GLN A 342 6.23 -20.41 -42.21
N LYS A 343 7.14 -20.10 -43.15
CA LYS A 343 7.95 -18.89 -43.12
C LYS A 343 7.09 -17.66 -43.40
N ALA A 344 7.40 -16.57 -42.70
CA ALA A 344 6.67 -15.32 -42.73
C ALA A 344 5.16 -15.46 -42.41
N SER A 345 4.74 -16.56 -41.79
CA SER A 345 3.39 -16.71 -41.26
C SER A 345 3.13 -15.67 -40.16
N GLU A 346 1.86 -15.27 -39.98
CA GLU A 346 1.49 -14.27 -38.98
C GLU A 346 2.03 -14.59 -37.56
N PRO A 347 1.98 -15.85 -37.05
CA PRO A 347 2.58 -16.19 -35.76
C PRO A 347 4.10 -16.03 -35.70
N GLN A 348 4.81 -16.36 -36.78
CA GLN A 348 6.27 -16.17 -36.84
C GLN A 348 6.63 -14.68 -36.87
N LEU A 349 5.88 -13.87 -37.62
CA LEU A 349 6.05 -12.43 -37.66
C LEU A 349 5.76 -11.80 -36.29
N LEU A 350 4.67 -12.21 -35.60
CA LEU A 350 4.38 -11.77 -34.24
C LEU A 350 5.52 -12.08 -33.28
N TYR A 351 6.14 -13.27 -33.37
CA TYR A 351 7.34 -13.58 -32.60
C TYR A 351 8.51 -12.65 -32.96
N ALA A 352 8.76 -12.44 -34.26
CA ALA A 352 9.80 -11.52 -34.75
C ALA A 352 9.60 -10.07 -34.29
N TYR A 353 8.36 -9.64 -34.06
CA TYR A 353 8.01 -8.34 -33.47
C TYR A 353 8.05 -8.31 -31.93
N ASN A 354 8.52 -9.39 -31.28
CA ASN A 354 8.53 -9.56 -29.83
C ASN A 354 7.14 -9.60 -29.16
N ALA A 355 6.13 -10.09 -29.89
CA ALA A 355 4.76 -10.28 -29.40
C ALA A 355 4.28 -11.73 -29.64
N PRO A 356 5.05 -12.76 -29.24
CA PRO A 356 4.59 -14.14 -29.37
C PRO A 356 3.27 -14.34 -28.64
N THR A 357 2.36 -15.08 -29.27
CA THR A 357 1.03 -15.33 -28.76
C THR A 357 0.65 -16.79 -28.93
N SER A 358 -0.10 -17.33 -27.97
CA SER A 358 -0.69 -18.66 -28.05
C SER A 358 -2.13 -18.67 -27.53
N ALA A 359 -2.90 -19.69 -27.91
CA ALA A 359 -4.26 -19.88 -27.40
C ALA A 359 -4.26 -20.11 -25.88
N ALA A 360 -3.27 -20.83 -25.34
CA ALA A 360 -3.13 -21.06 -23.91
C ALA A 360 -2.86 -19.76 -23.15
N GLN A 361 -1.98 -18.92 -23.69
CA GLN A 361 -1.68 -17.59 -23.13
C GLN A 361 -2.91 -16.67 -23.17
N SER A 362 -3.61 -16.61 -24.31
CA SER A 362 -4.82 -15.80 -24.45
C SER A 362 -5.91 -16.23 -23.47
N LYS A 363 -6.12 -17.55 -23.31
CA LYS A 363 -7.07 -18.10 -22.33
C LYS A 363 -6.67 -17.78 -20.88
N GLN A 364 -5.39 -17.70 -20.57
CA GLN A 364 -4.94 -17.27 -19.24
C GLN A 364 -5.23 -15.78 -19.01
N PHE A 365 -4.95 -14.92 -19.99
CA PHE A 365 -5.25 -13.49 -19.85
C PHE A 365 -6.75 -13.21 -19.72
N VAL A 366 -7.62 -13.98 -20.39
CA VAL A 366 -9.07 -13.89 -20.15
C VAL A 366 -9.40 -14.18 -18.68
N ARG A 367 -8.83 -15.23 -18.08
CA ARG A 367 -9.01 -15.54 -16.64
C ARG A 367 -8.50 -14.44 -15.73
N ASP A 368 -7.33 -13.86 -16.05
CA ASP A 368 -6.75 -12.76 -15.29
C ASP A 368 -7.68 -11.52 -15.32
N LEU A 369 -8.28 -11.23 -16.48
CA LEU A 369 -9.26 -10.15 -16.65
C LEU A 369 -10.61 -10.43 -15.96
N GLU A 370 -11.09 -11.68 -16.01
CA GLU A 370 -12.28 -12.12 -15.25
C GLU A 370 -12.06 -11.90 -13.75
N GLN A 371 -10.91 -12.33 -13.22
CA GLN A 371 -10.56 -12.15 -11.82
C GLN A 371 -10.50 -10.66 -11.44
N LEU A 372 -9.90 -9.80 -12.26
CA LEU A 372 -9.86 -8.36 -12.02
C LEU A 372 -11.26 -7.73 -12.00
N ARG A 373 -12.12 -8.09 -12.97
CA ARG A 373 -13.50 -7.60 -13.04
C ARG A 373 -14.29 -8.02 -11.80
N ASP A 374 -14.21 -9.29 -11.43
CA ASP A 374 -14.97 -9.83 -10.30
C ASP A 374 -14.48 -9.20 -8.98
N TRP A 375 -13.17 -9.00 -8.82
CA TRP A 375 -12.59 -8.26 -7.69
C TRP A 375 -13.11 -6.81 -7.65
N LEU A 376 -13.12 -6.10 -8.78
CA LEU A 376 -13.65 -4.73 -8.86
C LEU A 376 -15.14 -4.66 -8.49
N VAL A 377 -15.96 -5.56 -9.03
CA VAL A 377 -17.39 -5.61 -8.71
C VAL A 377 -17.61 -5.89 -7.24
N ASP A 378 -16.90 -6.87 -6.66
CA ASP A 378 -16.97 -7.17 -5.22
C ASP A 378 -16.61 -5.96 -4.36
N ARG A 379 -15.54 -5.22 -4.71
CA ARG A 379 -15.16 -3.99 -4.01
C ARG A 379 -16.23 -2.89 -4.12
N LEU A 380 -16.79 -2.71 -5.31
CA LEU A 380 -17.83 -1.71 -5.58
C LEU A 380 -19.16 -2.05 -4.89
N ASP A 381 -19.48 -3.33 -4.69
CA ASP A 381 -20.71 -3.77 -4.03
C ASP A 381 -20.65 -3.65 -2.49
N HIS A 382 -19.46 -3.80 -1.89
CA HIS A 382 -19.29 -3.78 -0.43
C HIS A 382 -18.93 -2.40 0.15
N LYS A 383 -18.83 -1.35 -0.66
CA LYS A 383 -18.48 0.02 -0.22
C LYS A 383 -19.40 1.07 -0.85
N PRO A 384 -20.11 1.90 -0.06
CA PRO A 384 -21.15 2.79 -0.61
C PRO A 384 -20.69 4.23 -0.93
N LEU A 385 -19.41 4.58 -0.77
CA LEU A 385 -18.93 5.96 -0.87
C LEU A 385 -17.95 6.15 -2.04
N PHE A 386 -18.47 5.99 -3.26
CA PHE A 386 -17.77 6.30 -4.50
C PHE A 386 -18.35 7.58 -5.12
N SER A 387 -17.48 8.46 -5.62
CA SER A 387 -17.87 9.70 -6.30
C SER A 387 -18.14 9.46 -7.79
N ASP A 388 -17.62 8.37 -8.37
CA ASP A 388 -17.93 7.96 -9.74
C ASP A 388 -19.16 7.04 -9.77
N CYS A 389 -20.34 7.66 -9.86
CA CYS A 389 -21.63 6.96 -9.89
C CYS A 389 -21.81 5.98 -11.08
N ARG A 390 -20.97 6.07 -12.12
CA ARG A 390 -21.06 5.21 -13.31
C ARG A 390 -20.08 4.05 -13.28
N LEU A 391 -19.06 4.10 -12.43
CA LEU A 391 -17.96 3.16 -12.40
C LEU A 391 -18.42 1.70 -12.40
N ARG A 392 -19.40 1.36 -11.55
CA ARG A 392 -19.97 0.02 -11.48
C ARG A 392 -20.65 -0.42 -12.79
N CYS A 393 -21.44 0.46 -13.39
CA CYS A 393 -22.08 0.19 -14.69
C CYS A 393 -21.04 0.04 -15.80
N ASP A 394 -20.01 0.88 -15.79
CA ASP A 394 -18.92 0.85 -16.77
C ASP A 394 -18.12 -0.45 -16.65
N VAL A 395 -17.82 -0.94 -15.44
CA VAL A 395 -17.16 -2.25 -15.19
C VAL A 395 -18.02 -3.40 -15.74
N LEU A 396 -19.32 -3.41 -15.45
CA LEU A 396 -20.24 -4.46 -15.90
C LEU A 396 -20.49 -4.43 -17.42
N ALA A 397 -20.35 -3.27 -18.06
CA ALA A 397 -20.47 -3.12 -19.51
C ALA A 397 -19.24 -3.65 -20.28
N ILE A 398 -18.16 -4.03 -19.60
CA ILE A 398 -16.97 -4.59 -20.25
C ILE A 398 -17.25 -6.05 -20.62
N GLU A 399 -17.46 -6.28 -21.91
CA GLU A 399 -17.53 -7.62 -22.48
C GLU A 399 -16.15 -8.30 -22.44
N LEU A 400 -16.09 -9.45 -21.78
CA LEU A 400 -14.91 -10.32 -21.78
C LEU A 400 -15.06 -11.41 -22.85
N PRO A 401 -13.97 -11.81 -23.53
CA PRO A 401 -14.02 -12.91 -24.49
C PRO A 401 -14.42 -14.22 -23.81
N ASP A 402 -15.33 -15.00 -24.39
CA ASP A 402 -15.73 -16.30 -23.83
C ASP A 402 -14.60 -17.34 -23.92
N ASN A 403 -14.41 -18.07 -22.83
CA ASN A 403 -13.46 -19.18 -22.66
C ASN A 403 -13.71 -20.37 -23.62
N ASN A 404 -14.85 -20.40 -24.32
CA ASN A 404 -15.30 -21.51 -25.17
C ASN A 404 -14.87 -21.46 -26.65
N GLY A 405 -14.08 -20.48 -27.10
CA GLY A 405 -13.47 -20.57 -28.44
C GLY A 405 -13.26 -19.29 -29.24
N ARG A 406 -13.48 -18.10 -28.65
CA ARG A 406 -13.09 -16.82 -29.28
C ARG A 406 -11.93 -16.18 -28.50
N ASN A 407 -10.81 -16.90 -28.41
CA ASN A 407 -9.54 -16.35 -27.90
C ASN A 407 -8.89 -15.41 -28.93
N ASP A 408 -9.64 -14.45 -29.47
CA ASP A 408 -9.10 -13.42 -30.35
C ASP A 408 -8.24 -12.48 -29.48
N PRO A 409 -6.92 -12.41 -29.68
CA PRO A 409 -6.06 -11.55 -28.89
C PRO A 409 -6.47 -10.07 -28.96
N LYS A 410 -7.19 -9.64 -30.01
CA LYS A 410 -7.73 -8.28 -30.10
C LYS A 410 -8.80 -8.01 -29.05
N LEU A 411 -9.71 -8.95 -28.83
CA LEU A 411 -10.75 -8.80 -27.80
C LEU A 411 -10.13 -8.77 -26.40
N VAL A 412 -9.08 -9.57 -26.16
CA VAL A 412 -8.30 -9.54 -24.91
C VAL A 412 -7.67 -8.16 -24.70
N VAL A 413 -7.05 -7.61 -25.74
CA VAL A 413 -6.44 -6.26 -25.70
C VAL A 413 -7.47 -5.18 -25.39
N ASP A 414 -8.62 -5.19 -26.08
CA ASP A 414 -9.66 -4.19 -25.90
C ASP A 414 -10.27 -4.25 -24.49
N ALA A 415 -10.52 -5.46 -23.98
CA ALA A 415 -10.98 -5.69 -22.62
C ALA A 415 -9.93 -5.23 -21.58
N THR A 416 -8.64 -5.49 -21.82
CA THR A 416 -7.54 -5.06 -20.95
C THR A 416 -7.50 -3.56 -20.80
N ILE A 417 -7.57 -2.82 -21.91
CA ILE A 417 -7.52 -1.36 -21.89
C ILE A 417 -8.67 -0.78 -21.07
N LYS A 418 -9.89 -1.29 -21.29
CA LYS A 418 -11.09 -0.85 -20.55
C LYS A 418 -11.00 -1.19 -19.07
N LEU A 419 -10.58 -2.40 -18.72
CA LEU A 419 -10.48 -2.84 -17.33
C LEU A 419 -9.40 -2.11 -16.54
N VAL A 420 -8.23 -1.86 -17.15
CA VAL A 420 -7.16 -1.06 -16.52
C VAL A 420 -7.63 0.38 -16.27
N GLU A 421 -8.39 0.96 -17.20
CA GLU A 421 -8.93 2.31 -17.06
C GLU A 421 -9.92 2.44 -15.89
N VAL A 422 -10.90 1.53 -15.79
CA VAL A 422 -11.84 1.51 -14.66
C VAL A 422 -11.17 1.13 -13.34
N PHE A 423 -10.13 0.28 -13.36
CA PHE A 423 -9.32 -0.02 -12.19
C PHE A 423 -8.60 1.23 -11.66
N LEU A 424 -8.01 2.04 -12.53
CA LEU A 424 -7.36 3.28 -12.12
C LEU A 424 -8.38 4.33 -11.61
N ARG A 425 -9.55 4.45 -12.25
CA ARG A 425 -10.66 5.30 -11.76
C ARG A 425 -11.09 4.90 -10.34
N TYR A 426 -11.28 3.60 -10.11
CA TYR A 426 -11.57 3.04 -8.78
C TYR A 426 -10.52 3.44 -7.73
N LEU A 427 -9.22 3.32 -8.04
CA LEU A 427 -8.17 3.66 -7.09
C LEU A 427 -8.12 5.15 -6.75
N VAL A 428 -8.35 6.01 -7.73
CA VAL A 428 -8.45 7.46 -7.50
C VAL A 428 -9.61 7.75 -6.59
N ASP A 429 -10.79 7.20 -6.88
CA ASP A 429 -11.98 7.42 -6.07
C ASP A 429 -11.80 6.92 -4.63
N CYS A 430 -11.14 5.78 -4.44
CA CYS A 430 -10.73 5.28 -3.13
C CYS A 430 -9.82 6.26 -2.36
N ILE A 431 -8.80 6.81 -3.03
CA ILE A 431 -7.88 7.77 -2.40
C ILE A 431 -8.63 9.07 -2.07
N CYS A 432 -9.47 9.55 -2.98
CA CYS A 432 -10.24 10.79 -2.80
C CYS A 432 -11.27 10.66 -1.67
N ALA A 433 -11.97 9.53 -1.57
CA ALA A 433 -12.85 9.22 -0.45
C ALA A 433 -12.08 9.17 0.88
N ALA A 434 -10.87 8.60 0.89
CA ALA A 434 -10.01 8.54 2.08
C ALA A 434 -9.41 9.90 2.49
N LEU A 435 -9.28 10.84 1.55
CA LEU A 435 -8.82 12.21 1.81
C LEU A 435 -9.93 13.11 2.34
N ASN A 436 -11.19 12.82 2.04
CA ASN A 436 -12.32 13.58 2.57
C ASN A 436 -12.52 13.27 4.06
N PRO A 437 -12.20 14.17 5.01
CA PRO A 437 -12.20 13.85 6.44
C PRO A 437 -13.62 13.48 6.91
N PRO A 438 -13.79 12.39 7.68
CA PRO A 438 -15.09 12.04 8.21
C PRO A 438 -15.49 13.05 9.29
N CYS A 439 -16.79 13.27 9.44
CA CYS A 439 -17.30 13.92 10.64
C CYS A 439 -17.12 12.94 11.81
N GLN A 440 -16.44 13.36 12.88
CA GLN A 440 -16.37 12.52 14.07
C GLN A 440 -17.79 12.36 14.67
N PRO A 441 -18.26 11.10 14.84
CA PRO A 441 -19.48 10.88 15.57
C PRO A 441 -19.25 11.24 17.05
N CYS A 442 -20.28 11.76 17.71
CA CYS A 442 -20.24 12.06 19.12
C CYS A 442 -21.19 11.09 19.82
N HIS A 443 -20.64 9.95 20.27
CA HIS A 443 -21.38 8.90 20.96
C HIS A 443 -21.11 8.90 22.46
N ASP A 444 -20.07 9.61 22.90
CA ASP A 444 -19.57 9.64 24.26
C ASP A 444 -18.93 11.01 24.52
N ASP A 445 -19.56 11.81 25.35
CA ASP A 445 -19.19 13.18 25.70
C ASP A 445 -18.22 13.27 26.89
N ALA A 446 -17.90 12.15 27.53
CA ALA A 446 -16.94 12.13 28.62
C ALA A 446 -15.49 12.26 28.09
N VAL A 447 -14.74 13.21 28.66
CA VAL A 447 -13.34 13.47 28.29
C VAL A 447 -12.41 12.74 29.25
N LYS A 448 -11.58 11.82 28.72
CA LYS A 448 -10.59 11.10 29.53
C LYS A 448 -9.51 12.04 30.06
N LEU A 449 -9.25 11.99 31.36
CA LEU A 449 -8.23 12.81 32.03
C LEU A 449 -6.95 12.03 32.33
N ALA A 450 -7.08 10.83 32.90
CA ALA A 450 -5.95 9.99 33.26
C ALA A 450 -6.40 8.54 33.47
N CYS A 451 -5.47 7.60 33.42
CA CYS A 451 -5.71 6.24 33.91
C CYS A 451 -4.90 5.96 35.18
N LEU A 452 -5.54 5.31 36.13
CA LEU A 452 -5.07 5.03 37.48
C LEU A 452 -4.80 3.53 37.62
N THR A 453 -3.73 3.17 38.32
CA THR A 453 -3.51 1.81 38.83
C THR A 453 -3.76 1.84 40.33
N VAL A 454 -4.65 0.99 40.82
CA VAL A 454 -5.07 0.88 42.22
C VAL A 454 -4.70 -0.50 42.75
N GLU A 455 -3.98 -0.54 43.86
CA GLU A 455 -3.51 -1.73 44.56
C GLU A 455 -3.81 -1.57 46.04
N ASP A 456 -4.42 -2.59 46.66
CA ASP A 456 -4.74 -2.60 48.09
C ASP A 456 -5.48 -1.31 48.55
N CYS A 457 -6.52 -0.91 47.81
CA CYS A 457 -7.27 0.35 47.99
C CYS A 457 -6.47 1.66 47.86
N ASP A 458 -5.23 1.63 47.34
CA ASP A 458 -4.42 2.83 47.17
C ASP A 458 -4.01 3.07 45.71
N VAL A 459 -3.90 4.35 45.32
CA VAL A 459 -3.55 4.73 43.95
C VAL A 459 -2.04 4.75 43.81
N VAL A 460 -1.48 3.68 43.25
CA VAL A 460 -0.02 3.50 43.10
C VAL A 460 0.57 4.16 41.86
N ARG A 461 -0.23 4.38 40.81
CA ARG A 461 0.25 5.00 39.56
C ARG A 461 -0.84 5.80 38.86
N ILE A 462 -0.46 6.96 38.31
CA ILE A 462 -1.34 7.83 37.51
C ILE A 462 -0.67 8.11 36.15
N CYS A 463 -1.35 7.79 35.06
CA CYS A 463 -0.94 8.08 33.70
C CYS A 463 -1.80 9.20 33.10
N ASN A 464 -1.27 10.43 33.07
CA ASN A 464 -1.95 11.60 32.51
C ASN A 464 -1.80 11.74 30.99
N LEU A 465 -0.96 10.92 30.33
CA LEU A 465 -0.65 11.08 28.89
C LEU A 465 -1.51 10.21 27.97
N GLU A 466 -2.34 9.34 28.53
CA GLU A 466 -3.28 8.55 27.74
C GLU A 466 -4.48 9.39 27.25
N ARG A 467 -4.63 10.63 27.71
CA ARG A 467 -5.71 11.56 27.30
C ARG A 467 -5.49 12.14 25.91
N THR A 468 -6.59 12.48 25.25
CA THR A 468 -6.57 13.26 24.00
C THR A 468 -6.42 14.75 24.33
N PHE A 469 -5.52 15.43 23.62
CA PHE A 469 -5.36 16.88 23.71
C PHE A 469 -6.03 17.57 22.52
N VAL A 470 -6.65 18.72 22.77
CA VAL A 470 -7.21 19.58 21.72
C VAL A 470 -6.05 20.27 20.98
N LEU A 471 -5.87 19.93 19.70
CA LEU A 471 -4.86 20.54 18.82
C LEU A 471 -5.54 21.56 17.89
N SER A 472 -5.40 22.86 18.18
CA SER A 472 -6.05 23.90 17.38
C SER A 472 -5.30 24.20 16.07
N ALA A 473 -6.06 24.52 15.01
CA ALA A 473 -5.51 24.84 13.68
C ALA A 473 -4.47 25.99 13.66
N PRO A 474 -4.56 27.06 14.47
CA PRO A 474 -3.49 28.07 14.57
C PRO A 474 -2.17 27.48 15.11
N ALA A 475 -2.25 26.54 16.04
CA ALA A 475 -1.08 25.88 16.61
C ALA A 475 -0.42 24.89 15.64
N MET A 476 -1.12 24.35 14.64
CA MET A 476 -0.51 23.52 13.58
C MET A 476 -0.04 24.32 12.35
N ARG A 477 -0.75 25.40 11.98
CA ARG A 477 -0.37 26.29 10.85
C ARG A 477 1.00 26.95 11.05
N TYR A 478 1.37 27.22 12.29
CA TYR A 478 2.68 27.77 12.65
C TYR A 478 3.83 26.78 12.37
N TRP A 479 3.58 25.47 12.35
CA TRP A 479 4.62 24.44 12.18
C TRP A 479 4.68 23.83 10.77
N LEU A 480 3.62 23.90 9.95
CA LEU A 480 3.56 23.24 8.63
C LEU A 480 2.90 24.12 7.53
N PRO A 481 3.63 25.11 6.97
CA PRO A 481 3.09 26.10 6.01
C PRO A 481 2.69 25.56 4.63
N PHE A 482 3.14 24.36 4.25
CA PHE A 482 2.98 23.78 2.89
C PHE A 482 1.58 23.22 2.60
N LEU A 483 0.67 23.19 3.58
CA LEU A 483 -0.67 22.60 3.43
C LEU A 483 -1.59 23.38 2.48
N HIS A 484 -1.29 24.65 2.17
CA HIS A 484 -2.09 25.47 1.24
C HIS A 484 -1.95 25.01 -0.23
N THR A 485 -0.74 24.65 -0.67
CA THR A 485 -0.46 24.20 -2.04
C THR A 485 -1.01 22.80 -2.33
N ILE A 486 -1.27 22.01 -1.29
CA ILE A 486 -1.80 20.64 -1.40
C ILE A 486 -3.29 20.67 -1.80
N GLY A 487 -4.08 21.64 -1.32
CA GLY A 487 -5.51 21.73 -1.66
C GLY A 487 -5.78 21.87 -3.16
N GLU A 488 -5.06 22.78 -3.84
CA GLU A 488 -5.19 22.97 -5.30
C GLU A 488 -4.69 21.76 -6.10
N LEU A 489 -3.68 21.05 -5.59
CA LEU A 489 -3.15 19.83 -6.20
C LEU A 489 -4.13 18.66 -6.05
N LEU A 490 -4.73 18.50 -4.87
CA LEU A 490 -5.73 17.48 -4.57
C LEU A 490 -7.02 17.69 -5.36
N GLU A 491 -7.47 18.94 -5.54
CA GLU A 491 -8.64 19.25 -6.38
C GLU A 491 -8.44 18.81 -7.84
N ARG A 492 -7.28 19.11 -8.44
CA ARG A 492 -6.95 18.66 -9.82
C ARG A 492 -6.82 17.15 -9.91
N ALA A 493 -6.21 16.52 -8.91
CA ALA A 493 -6.01 15.08 -8.86
C ALA A 493 -7.30 14.28 -8.64
N CYS A 494 -8.25 14.80 -7.85
CA CYS A 494 -9.49 14.09 -7.51
C CYS A 494 -10.68 14.47 -8.40
N CYS A 495 -10.80 15.74 -8.81
CA CYS A 495 -11.98 16.23 -9.52
C CYS A 495 -11.75 16.38 -11.04
N GLU A 496 -10.54 16.70 -11.49
CA GLU A 496 -10.25 16.88 -12.92
C GLU A 496 -9.70 15.60 -13.58
N PHE A 497 -9.04 14.74 -12.81
CA PHE A 497 -8.43 13.49 -13.29
C PHE A 497 -9.48 12.45 -13.72
N ASP A 498 -10.54 12.28 -12.94
CA ASP A 498 -11.61 11.33 -13.22
C ASP A 498 -12.36 11.68 -14.52
N ILE A 499 -12.64 12.96 -14.74
CA ILE A 499 -13.27 13.49 -15.97
C ILE A 499 -12.40 13.26 -17.21
N ARG A 500 -11.07 13.23 -17.07
CA ARG A 500 -10.13 13.01 -18.18
C ARG A 500 -10.01 11.55 -18.57
N LEU A 501 -10.04 10.63 -17.60
CA LEU A 501 -10.09 9.18 -17.86
C LEU A 501 -11.44 8.74 -18.45
N SER A 502 -12.55 9.37 -18.03
CA SER A 502 -13.90 8.99 -18.47
C SER A 502 -14.35 9.58 -19.83
N LYS A 503 -13.52 10.38 -20.50
CA LYS A 503 -13.81 10.82 -21.87
C LYS A 503 -13.69 9.63 -22.85
N PRO A 504 -14.74 9.33 -23.64
CA PRO A 504 -14.66 8.26 -24.63
C PRO A 504 -13.52 8.55 -25.58
N ARG A 505 -12.59 7.60 -25.73
CA ARG A 505 -11.56 7.68 -26.76
C ARG A 505 -12.25 7.89 -28.09
N GLY A 506 -11.99 9.04 -28.72
CA GLY A 506 -12.21 9.19 -30.15
C GLY A 506 -11.57 7.97 -30.82
N THR A 507 -12.32 7.34 -31.72
CA THR A 507 -11.89 6.18 -32.51
C THR A 507 -10.41 6.30 -32.79
N VAL A 508 -9.63 5.30 -32.37
CA VAL A 508 -8.20 5.23 -32.69
C VAL A 508 -8.10 5.37 -34.21
N ASN A 509 -7.71 6.56 -34.69
CA ASN A 509 -7.27 6.74 -36.05
C ASN A 509 -5.95 5.98 -36.13
N VAL A 510 -6.05 4.69 -36.44
CA VAL A 510 -4.97 3.90 -37.01
C VAL A 510 -4.78 4.44 -38.43
N ASP A 511 -4.30 5.67 -38.57
CA ASP A 511 -3.66 6.18 -39.79
C ASP A 511 -3.28 7.66 -39.64
N ARG A 512 -1.97 7.89 -39.50
CA ARG A 512 -1.13 8.56 -40.51
C ARG A 512 0.27 8.71 -39.91
N ASN A 513 1.21 7.93 -40.45
CA ASN A 513 2.56 7.64 -39.96
C ASN A 513 2.62 6.67 -38.78
N PRO A 514 2.80 5.35 -39.03
CA PRO A 514 3.49 4.54 -38.03
C PRO A 514 4.80 5.27 -37.68
N PRO A 515 5.20 5.35 -36.39
CA PRO A 515 6.60 5.64 -36.11
C PRO A 515 7.41 4.70 -37.01
N ALA A 516 8.45 5.24 -37.66
CA ALA A 516 9.32 4.44 -38.52
C ALA A 516 9.55 3.07 -37.85
N VAL A 517 9.55 2.00 -38.65
CA VAL A 517 9.76 0.60 -38.21
C VAL A 517 11.01 0.44 -37.29
N ALA A 518 11.84 1.48 -37.22
CA ALA A 518 12.80 1.77 -36.16
C ALA A 518 12.21 1.76 -34.74
N VAL A 519 12.56 0.68 -34.04
CA VAL A 519 12.52 0.46 -32.58
C VAL A 519 11.21 -0.10 -32.03
N PHE A 520 10.80 -1.27 -32.52
CA PHE A 520 10.34 -2.29 -31.57
C PHE A 520 11.44 -2.48 -30.54
N GLY A 521 11.13 -2.44 -29.24
CA GLY A 521 12.12 -2.61 -28.17
C GLY A 521 12.92 -3.90 -28.38
N ARG A 522 14.12 -3.77 -28.96
CA ARG A 522 14.99 -4.92 -29.28
C ARG A 522 15.55 -5.56 -28.02
N LYS A 523 15.61 -4.80 -26.92
CA LYS A 523 15.78 -5.33 -25.56
C LYS A 523 14.42 -5.68 -24.96
N GLN A 524 14.33 -6.89 -24.42
CA GLN A 524 13.13 -7.44 -23.83
C GLN A 524 13.20 -7.33 -22.31
N SER A 525 12.10 -6.91 -21.72
CA SER A 525 11.99 -6.74 -20.26
C SER A 525 10.63 -7.17 -19.74
N TYR A 526 9.87 -8.03 -20.44
CA TYR A 526 8.52 -8.36 -19.95
C TYR A 526 8.62 -9.16 -18.66
N MET A 527 9.48 -10.19 -18.63
CA MET A 527 9.64 -11.01 -17.43
C MET A 527 10.24 -10.20 -16.28
N ALA A 528 11.14 -9.25 -16.58
CA ALA A 528 11.68 -8.31 -15.60
C ALA A 528 10.64 -7.26 -15.11
N THR A 529 9.80 -6.73 -15.99
CA THR A 529 8.82 -5.67 -15.64
C THR A 529 7.66 -6.22 -14.82
N THR A 530 7.27 -7.48 -15.11
CA THR A 530 6.18 -8.20 -14.43
C THR A 530 6.67 -9.02 -13.23
N ALA A 531 7.98 -8.99 -12.93
CA ALA A 531 8.51 -9.67 -11.75
C ALA A 531 7.93 -9.03 -10.48
N PRO A 532 7.50 -9.80 -9.48
CA PRO A 532 7.09 -9.22 -8.20
C PRO A 532 8.29 -8.59 -7.45
N ALA A 533 8.06 -7.49 -6.71
CA ALA A 533 9.11 -6.78 -5.95
C ALA A 533 9.54 -7.49 -4.65
N TYR A 534 8.64 -8.27 -4.06
CA TYR A 534 8.76 -8.76 -2.67
C TYR A 534 9.98 -9.63 -2.38
N ARG A 535 10.58 -10.30 -3.36
CA ARG A 535 11.67 -11.24 -3.06
C ARG A 535 13.00 -10.58 -2.75
N HIS A 536 13.20 -9.31 -3.07
CA HIS A 536 14.36 -8.60 -2.58
C HIS A 536 14.33 -8.39 -1.04
N VAL A 537 13.14 -8.45 -0.44
CA VAL A 537 12.97 -8.36 1.02
C VAL A 537 13.25 -9.71 1.71
N ASP A 538 12.75 -10.82 1.13
CA ASP A 538 13.00 -12.20 1.63
C ASP A 538 14.47 -12.63 1.41
N GLU A 539 15.10 -12.17 0.33
CA GLU A 539 16.51 -12.42 0.02
C GLU A 539 17.47 -11.61 0.92
N GLN A 540 16.96 -10.70 1.76
CA GLN A 540 17.74 -9.92 2.71
C GLN A 540 17.37 -10.24 4.18
N PRO A 541 18.16 -11.10 4.85
CA PRO A 541 17.90 -11.53 6.23
C PRO A 541 17.75 -10.38 7.24
N GLN A 542 18.39 -9.25 6.94
CA GLN A 542 18.43 -8.07 7.82
C GLN A 542 17.11 -7.27 7.79
N LEU A 543 16.48 -7.15 6.61
CA LEU A 543 15.21 -6.44 6.47
C LEU A 543 14.05 -7.30 7.03
N ALA A 544 14.13 -8.62 6.84
CA ALA A 544 13.24 -9.59 7.49
C ALA A 544 13.29 -9.49 9.04
N ALA A 545 14.49 -9.43 9.61
CA ALA A 545 14.68 -9.26 11.05
C ALA A 545 14.13 -7.93 11.57
N LEU A 546 14.38 -6.82 10.84
CA LEU A 546 13.85 -5.50 11.18
C LEU A 546 12.31 -5.49 11.19
N MET A 547 11.66 -6.09 10.21
CA MET A 547 10.18 -6.14 10.16
C MET A 547 9.58 -7.00 11.28
N GLN A 548 10.23 -8.11 11.64
CA GLN A 548 9.82 -8.92 12.78
C GLN A 548 9.91 -8.14 14.09
N ILE A 549 10.98 -7.36 14.28
CA ILE A 549 11.13 -6.47 15.44
C ILE A 549 10.07 -5.35 15.39
N ALA A 550 9.69 -4.86 14.21
CA ALA A 550 8.68 -3.81 14.06
C ALA A 550 7.23 -4.27 14.27
N ASN A 551 7.00 -5.59 14.41
CA ASN A 551 5.69 -6.22 14.27
C ASN A 551 4.96 -5.82 12.97
N ILE A 552 5.72 -5.63 11.88
CA ILE A 552 5.17 -5.35 10.55
C ILE A 552 5.01 -6.69 9.81
N ASP A 553 3.79 -6.99 9.38
CA ASP A 553 3.53 -8.17 8.54
C ASP A 553 4.25 -8.00 7.19
N GLN A 554 5.30 -8.81 7.00
CA GLN A 554 6.12 -8.86 5.79
C GLN A 554 5.31 -9.15 4.53
N ARG A 555 4.24 -9.95 4.62
CA ARG A 555 3.36 -10.24 3.48
C ARG A 555 2.55 -9.02 3.09
N GLN A 556 1.98 -8.31 4.06
CA GLN A 556 1.17 -7.11 3.80
C GLN A 556 2.03 -5.93 3.29
N LEU A 557 3.22 -5.73 3.86
CA LEU A 557 4.14 -4.70 3.38
C LEU A 557 4.58 -4.96 1.94
N SER A 558 4.92 -6.22 1.66
CA SER A 558 5.39 -6.59 0.33
C SER A 558 4.29 -6.52 -0.72
N ALA A 559 3.07 -6.95 -0.38
CA ALA A 559 1.89 -6.76 -1.20
C ALA A 559 1.64 -5.25 -1.47
N ALA A 560 1.79 -4.39 -0.46
CA ALA A 560 1.65 -2.95 -0.65
C ALA A 560 2.68 -2.37 -1.65
N ILE A 561 3.95 -2.76 -1.53
CA ILE A 561 5.02 -2.30 -2.43
C ILE A 561 4.77 -2.78 -3.86
N ASN A 562 4.44 -4.07 -4.04
CA ASN A 562 4.14 -4.62 -5.36
C ASN A 562 2.94 -3.92 -5.98
N PHE A 563 1.86 -3.79 -5.21
CA PHE A 563 0.63 -3.12 -5.62
C PHE A 563 0.92 -1.69 -6.10
N MET A 564 1.64 -0.89 -5.31
CA MET A 564 2.00 0.47 -5.70
C MET A 564 2.87 0.50 -6.97
N GLY A 565 3.84 -0.41 -7.08
CA GLY A 565 4.69 -0.51 -8.27
C GLY A 565 3.92 -0.90 -9.52
N ASP A 566 2.97 -1.81 -9.41
CA ASP A 566 2.16 -2.30 -10.51
C ASP A 566 1.12 -1.28 -10.95
N VAL A 567 0.47 -0.59 -10.00
CA VAL A 567 -0.39 0.58 -10.27
C VAL A 567 0.39 1.69 -10.96
N GLY A 568 1.60 2.01 -10.50
CA GLY A 568 2.46 2.99 -11.16
C GLY A 568 2.84 2.58 -12.59
N GLY A 569 3.13 1.29 -12.81
CA GLY A 569 3.37 0.71 -14.13
C GLY A 569 2.17 0.83 -15.07
N LEU A 570 0.96 0.55 -14.57
CA LEU A 570 -0.30 0.67 -15.30
C LEU A 570 -0.62 2.13 -15.65
N ALA A 571 -0.50 3.05 -14.68
CA ALA A 571 -0.73 4.48 -14.88
C ALA A 571 0.17 5.02 -16.00
N LEU A 572 1.46 4.67 -15.99
CA LEU A 572 2.42 5.07 -17.04
C LEU A 572 2.18 4.41 -18.40
N ALA A 573 1.47 3.28 -18.45
CA ALA A 573 1.11 2.62 -19.70
C ALA A 573 -0.08 3.32 -20.39
N THR A 574 -0.94 3.99 -19.63
CA THR A 574 -2.07 4.76 -20.17
C THR A 574 -1.62 6.09 -20.78
N ARG A 575 -1.99 6.33 -22.06
CA ARG A 575 -1.54 7.50 -22.84
C ARG A 575 -2.11 8.84 -22.36
N ASP A 576 -3.19 8.80 -21.59
CA ASP A 576 -3.95 9.96 -21.15
C ASP A 576 -3.57 10.43 -19.73
N PHE A 577 -2.51 9.84 -19.14
CA PHE A 577 -1.98 10.25 -17.84
C PHE A 577 -1.20 11.58 -18.00
N PRO A 578 -1.74 12.74 -17.57
CA PRO A 578 -1.01 13.99 -17.65
C PRO A 578 0.01 14.01 -16.50
N ALA A 579 1.29 14.03 -16.83
CA ALA A 579 2.41 14.16 -15.90
C ALA A 579 2.46 15.50 -15.12
N GLY A 580 1.34 16.19 -14.96
CA GLY A 580 1.23 17.53 -14.38
C GLY A 580 0.42 17.63 -13.08
N GLY A 581 -0.10 16.52 -12.54
CA GLY A 581 -0.89 16.53 -11.29
C GLY A 581 -0.27 15.71 -10.16
N PHE A 582 0.25 14.53 -10.48
CA PHE A 582 1.18 13.80 -9.62
C PHE A 582 2.54 13.81 -10.30
N ASP A 583 3.56 14.17 -9.53
CA ASP A 583 4.92 14.24 -10.05
C ASP A 583 5.25 12.93 -10.78
N ARG A 584 5.76 13.06 -12.01
CA ARG A 584 6.22 11.91 -12.80
C ARG A 584 7.26 11.11 -12.02
N ASP A 585 7.92 11.80 -11.09
CA ASP A 585 8.88 11.27 -10.12
C ASP A 585 8.24 10.48 -8.98
N LEU A 586 6.99 10.74 -8.56
CA LEU A 586 6.31 9.95 -7.51
C LEU A 586 5.73 8.63 -8.05
N LEU A 587 5.20 8.64 -9.27
CA LEU A 587 4.76 7.41 -9.96
C LEU A 587 5.95 6.65 -10.53
N GLY A 588 6.97 7.39 -10.97
CA GLY A 588 8.32 6.90 -11.21
C GLY A 588 8.90 6.26 -9.95
N PHE A 589 8.68 6.86 -8.78
CA PHE A 589 9.09 6.33 -7.48
C PHE A 589 8.35 5.04 -7.14
N GLY A 590 7.05 4.88 -7.42
CA GLY A 590 6.36 3.59 -7.26
C GLY A 590 6.99 2.47 -8.12
N ARG A 591 7.30 2.78 -9.38
CA ARG A 591 8.01 1.85 -10.28
C ARG A 591 9.48 1.64 -9.89
N GLN A 592 10.16 2.67 -9.40
CA GLN A 592 11.54 2.60 -8.92
C GLN A 592 11.61 1.86 -7.60
N ALA A 593 10.65 2.02 -6.69
CA ALA A 593 10.51 1.29 -5.44
C ALA A 593 10.51 -0.22 -5.69
N LYS A 594 9.78 -0.67 -6.70
CA LYS A 594 9.78 -2.07 -7.16
C LYS A 594 11.18 -2.60 -7.56
N THR A 595 12.10 -1.73 -7.98
CA THR A 595 13.46 -2.10 -8.43
C THR A 595 14.61 -1.57 -7.56
N SER A 596 14.37 -0.63 -6.65
CA SER A 596 15.40 0.16 -5.95
C SER A 596 15.02 0.59 -4.53
N LEU A 597 13.86 0.22 -3.97
CA LEU A 597 13.54 0.64 -2.58
C LEU A 597 14.62 0.12 -1.60
N ILE A 598 15.17 -1.06 -1.87
CA ILE A 598 16.28 -1.61 -1.09
C ILE A 598 17.59 -0.90 -1.42
N ASP A 599 17.84 -0.54 -2.67
CA ASP A 599 19.05 0.18 -3.04
C ASP A 599 19.09 1.59 -2.42
N THR A 600 17.93 2.26 -2.31
CA THR A 600 17.78 3.56 -1.63
C THR A 600 17.86 3.43 -0.10
N VAL A 601 17.14 2.49 0.51
CA VAL A 601 17.19 2.25 1.98
C VAL A 601 18.54 1.69 2.45
N VAL A 602 19.25 0.94 1.60
CA VAL A 602 20.59 0.37 1.90
C VAL A 602 21.71 1.38 1.63
N LYS A 603 21.54 2.32 0.68
CA LYS A 603 22.59 3.31 0.33
C LYS A 603 22.45 4.65 1.03
N GLU A 604 21.32 4.95 1.67
CA GLU A 604 21.04 6.26 2.27
C GLU A 604 21.18 6.21 3.81
N PRO A 605 22.34 6.61 4.39
CA PRO A 605 22.66 6.42 5.80
C PRO A 605 21.75 7.22 6.75
N GLU A 606 21.17 8.33 6.29
CA GLU A 606 20.23 9.14 7.08
C GLU A 606 18.88 8.44 7.31
N LEU A 607 18.43 7.64 6.34
CA LEU A 607 17.21 6.84 6.43
C LEU A 607 17.40 5.63 7.36
N GLN A 608 18.59 5.03 7.35
CA GLN A 608 18.98 4.01 8.33
C GLN A 608 19.00 4.56 9.75
N GLU A 609 19.58 5.75 9.95
CA GLU A 609 19.65 6.40 11.26
C GLU A 609 18.26 6.84 11.76
N SER A 610 17.40 7.33 10.86
CA SER A 610 16.02 7.71 11.17
C SER A 610 15.14 6.51 11.55
N LEU A 611 15.28 5.38 10.83
CA LEU A 611 14.61 4.13 11.17
C LEU A 611 15.09 3.62 12.54
N VAL A 612 16.41 3.56 12.78
CA VAL A 612 16.97 3.15 14.08
C VAL A 612 16.48 4.06 15.20
N LYS A 613 16.48 5.39 15.03
CA LYS A 613 15.93 6.34 16.03
C LYS A 613 14.43 6.14 16.26
N SER A 614 13.66 5.85 15.22
CA SER A 614 12.22 5.58 15.32
C SER A 614 11.94 4.26 16.06
N PHE A 615 12.80 3.26 15.86
CA PHE A 615 12.78 1.99 16.59
C PHE A 615 13.19 2.18 18.05
N GLU A 616 14.30 2.87 18.33
CA GLU A 616 14.74 3.20 19.69
C GLU A 616 13.66 3.95 20.46
N LYS A 617 12.98 4.90 19.80
CA LYS A 617 11.87 5.66 20.39
C LYS A 617 10.62 4.80 20.68
N ARG A 618 10.31 3.80 19.85
CA ARG A 618 9.18 2.87 20.05
C ARG A 618 9.45 1.81 21.12
N PHE A 619 10.71 1.44 21.34
CA PHE A 619 11.11 0.40 22.30
C PHE A 619 11.63 0.94 23.63
N ALA A 620 11.79 2.26 23.76
CA ALA A 620 12.05 2.93 25.03
C ALA A 620 10.93 2.70 26.08
N ASP A 621 9.71 2.38 25.62
CA ASP A 621 8.54 2.22 26.49
C ASP A 621 8.33 0.76 26.98
N THR A 622 9.17 -0.19 26.59
CA THR A 622 9.10 -1.60 27.05
C THR A 622 10.43 -2.04 27.65
N GLU A 623 10.52 -2.00 28.98
CA GLU A 623 11.76 -2.06 29.76
C GLU A 623 12.48 -3.43 29.78
N VAL A 624 12.02 -4.46 29.06
CA VAL A 624 12.51 -5.84 29.28
C VAL A 624 13.14 -6.53 28.04
N ALA A 625 13.07 -5.95 26.83
CA ALA A 625 13.68 -6.57 25.63
C ALA A 625 14.56 -5.64 24.77
N SER A 626 14.78 -4.40 25.19
CA SER A 626 15.40 -3.36 24.36
C SER A 626 16.92 -3.47 24.22
N ASP A 627 17.65 -3.89 25.27
CA ASP A 627 19.11 -3.73 25.29
C ASP A 627 19.86 -4.82 24.50
N LYS A 628 19.35 -6.06 24.51
CA LYS A 628 19.92 -7.16 23.72
C LYS A 628 19.67 -6.98 22.23
N VAL A 629 18.44 -6.62 21.87
CA VAL A 629 18.01 -6.44 20.48
C VAL A 629 18.69 -5.22 19.84
N ALA A 630 18.80 -4.09 20.58
CA ALA A 630 19.54 -2.92 20.11
C ALA A 630 21.04 -3.23 19.88
N LYS A 631 21.66 -4.02 20.76
CA LYS A 631 23.07 -4.46 20.62
C LYS A 631 23.27 -5.40 19.44
N GLU A 632 22.37 -6.35 19.21
CA GLU A 632 22.40 -7.26 18.06
C GLU A 632 22.21 -6.50 16.73
N LEU A 633 21.30 -5.53 16.69
CA LEU A 633 21.06 -4.69 15.52
C LEU A 633 22.25 -3.77 15.22
N GLN A 634 22.84 -3.14 16.24
CA GLN A 634 24.07 -2.36 16.07
C GLN A 634 25.25 -3.22 15.60
N ALA A 635 25.37 -4.45 16.08
CA ALA A 635 26.42 -5.37 15.65
C ALA A 635 26.25 -5.75 14.16
N ALA A 636 25.02 -6.03 13.74
CA ALA A 636 24.70 -6.33 12.35
C ALA A 636 24.99 -5.14 11.41
N LEU A 637 24.63 -3.92 11.81
CA LEU A 637 24.92 -2.70 11.02
C LEU A 637 26.42 -2.44 10.87
N ARG A 638 27.20 -2.60 11.94
CA ARG A 638 28.66 -2.42 11.90
C ARG A 638 29.34 -3.45 10.98
N ASP A 639 28.84 -4.68 10.98
CA ASP A 639 29.37 -5.72 10.10
C ASP A 639 29.05 -5.44 8.63
N GLN A 640 27.83 -4.96 8.33
CA GLN A 640 27.43 -4.54 6.99
C GLN A 640 28.34 -3.41 6.46
N LYS A 641 28.60 -2.38 7.28
CA LYS A 641 29.52 -1.29 6.93
C LYS A 641 30.93 -1.80 6.58
N ARG A 642 31.46 -2.75 7.37
CA ARG A 642 32.78 -3.37 7.09
C ARG A 642 32.80 -4.12 5.76
N ARG A 643 31.71 -4.80 5.39
CA ARG A 643 31.59 -5.51 4.10
C ARG A 643 31.51 -4.53 2.93
N ASN A 644 30.76 -3.44 3.06
CA ASN A 644 30.72 -2.38 2.05
C ASN A 644 32.09 -1.71 1.87
N ASP A 645 32.76 -1.32 2.96
CA ASP A 645 34.12 -0.77 2.90
C ASP A 645 35.13 -1.75 2.29
N SER A 646 34.91 -3.05 2.45
CA SER A 646 35.75 -4.09 1.82
C SER A 646 35.48 -4.18 0.31
N LEU A 647 34.20 -4.15 -0.10
CA LEU A 647 33.80 -4.14 -1.50
C LEU A 647 34.29 -2.90 -2.24
N GLU A 648 34.15 -1.71 -1.65
CA GLU A 648 34.69 -0.46 -2.21
C GLU A 648 36.21 -0.51 -2.39
N ARG A 649 36.94 -1.05 -1.40
CA ARG A 649 38.40 -1.25 -1.52
C ARG A 649 38.77 -2.27 -2.60
N ARG A 650 37.94 -3.29 -2.83
CA ARG A 650 38.15 -4.28 -3.91
C ARG A 650 37.84 -3.67 -5.29
N LEU A 651 36.79 -2.87 -5.39
CA LEU A 651 36.44 -2.11 -6.60
C LEU A 651 37.54 -1.10 -6.96
N ALA A 652 38.00 -0.31 -5.99
CA ALA A 652 39.10 0.64 -6.19
C ALA A 652 40.40 -0.05 -6.64
N LYS A 653 40.71 -1.24 -6.10
CA LYS A 653 41.87 -2.05 -6.55
C LYS A 653 41.73 -2.55 -7.99
N LEU A 654 40.53 -2.95 -8.40
CA LEU A 654 40.24 -3.39 -9.76
C LEU A 654 40.31 -2.22 -10.76
N GLU A 655 39.89 -1.03 -10.34
CA GLU A 655 39.99 0.20 -11.14
C GLU A 655 41.43 0.72 -11.26
N SER A 656 42.24 0.58 -10.21
CA SER A 656 43.68 0.93 -10.24
C SER A 656 44.56 -0.09 -10.97
N GLY A 657 44.02 -1.25 -11.33
CA GLY A 657 44.73 -2.39 -11.90
C GLY A 657 44.69 -2.50 -13.42
N ARG A 658 44.39 -1.43 -14.17
CA ARG A 658 44.53 -1.43 -15.63
C ARG A 658 46.02 -1.33 -16.02
N PRO A 659 46.60 -2.30 -16.74
CA PRO A 659 47.90 -2.11 -17.36
C PRO A 659 47.76 -1.12 -18.53
N SER A 660 48.71 -0.18 -18.60
CA SER A 660 48.99 0.67 -19.76
C SER A 660 49.44 -0.14 -20.96
#